data_AF-A0A6C0L6E9-F1
#
_entry.id   AF-A0A6C0L6E9-F1
#
_cell.length_a   1.000
_cell.length_b   1.000
_cell.length_c   1.000
_cell.angle_alpha   90.00
_cell.angle_beta   90.00
_cell.angle_gamma   90.00
#
_symmetry.space_group_name_H-M   'P 1'
#
loop_
_entity.id
_entity.type
_entity.pdbx_description
1 polymer ?
#
loop_
_entity_poly.entity_id
_entity_poly.type
_entity_poly.pdbx_seq_one_letter_code
_entity_poly.pdbx_strand_id
1 'polypeptide(L)'
;MQRCKIGFESTYAKVDGKEITVTDYLAGKYPNSSPRCIPGNHQLHVYHSVQRRSHFRHRYTGDLEGSPMTEWHREWQSNFPDTHIEIDFKHNVNQVKNRRADIVIPKYKRIIEIQHSKIESGEVIQRNKDYGAHGHSVTWVIDGQKCIKVKPLDKRLVLEFQSSYWLYESFLSCEEVFYDIDGFIYKVKPSLVKSFQIDVSEPVPKGEFIESLKDGTNPWVTDEPPQCFLHLRQEGAGSGKTYGMMQKLNNDPEISNYKYIALITKQHSAVKVMLQEFDDQYYGTGSHKEKLLTNIDRLEKEVSSSGKQHIRKYTNIRTGIECIAVFGTVDSFTYALTDGESSKNISDKFAGILQLIRDGTIKTAYAGRMKYAGVNPILNKEMLIMIDETQDLMESYGDAFLQVVRSKYANLCVVGDSLQSLSFKDNSLTYLHRAEGLHMKVIKAEKANIVRRFSDPTLVKFVNDLIPFEKYGLPTMTPAKPRAADPASLTVFQGKTVYASASEDNDILQCAVAEIIALFEREVTTNNRVPEDFLIVTPFTKKNPLMDALQIALNVFWKDIMEKDQYIERVKGVHPYWKSIDTRVYRRYAIFHKSEDGCSIDTNESTHSTRMVSIHSSKGDGREVVFVIGVTESALKLISQGSINLIYDSLLHVAITRQKDRLYFRLENNNDDIHGRIKTAETDIAVGSTDFDVLKKRIKMSKIVEKIVQDGPCFESLFIDLISKADPVLPEETTNKKLIIDMGNHTIRYGSMFMNIIIHCCNHASAVPSDTKKQFLAILYGIRDAQIHPTTEWKKYYKRLQNNKKKDSTSAKYIPVLECTSRRDNQDYAAYFKIIVAVIQRVQQELKSLGKKPINYLCPFESVVLYYMIECTQNGVYQSVSISDLYNIIDIYSKVFDPSGLGHDACECKNHFPGQTLPLTELEKEYQEYLCGHYDRLAHVNRLLDEFDTRYPTINWLYSHPVGIDRAKQFSLTKEKSMIGYDESRVYNVYIKPQFTELNFNEFLLESLLDTYILCNETDSNNVIKFGNKPVVSYVISLNKEEIYEINWTEIVRANVKRISDVLYSKLFSIYSTKHQQYYEAFINTVNGEEKINPRKIIENCEDKCKEDKHPEYIRRAWITITIKMEECETPEERMDILEEYKRNGVFLCLFEKNLSRSLKTFLDIEEEFC
;
A
#
# COMPACT_ATOMS: atom_id res chain seq x y z
N MET A 1 80.32 1.55 -2.78
CA MET A 1 79.31 2.27 -1.98
C MET A 1 77.97 2.09 -2.67
N GLN A 2 76.90 1.88 -1.91
CA GLN A 2 75.56 1.77 -2.45
C GLN A 2 75.16 3.13 -3.03
N ARG A 3 74.78 3.20 -4.31
CA ARG A 3 74.36 4.46 -4.95
C ARG A 3 72.98 4.86 -4.44
N CYS A 4 72.74 6.16 -4.30
CA CYS A 4 71.46 6.72 -3.85
C CYS A 4 70.51 6.90 -5.03
N LYS A 5 69.19 7.05 -4.84
CA LYS A 5 68.29 7.25 -5.98
C LYS A 5 68.46 8.61 -6.65
N ILE A 6 68.31 8.67 -7.98
CA ILE A 6 68.27 9.93 -8.74
C ILE A 6 67.22 10.86 -8.14
N GLY A 7 67.69 12.06 -7.74
CA GLY A 7 66.87 13.10 -7.15
C GLY A 7 66.93 13.19 -5.62
N PHE A 8 67.55 12.26 -4.88
CA PHE A 8 67.58 12.26 -3.41
C PHE A 8 67.86 13.64 -2.76
N GLU A 9 66.97 14.09 -1.86
CA GLU A 9 67.06 15.31 -1.06
C GLU A 9 66.74 14.97 0.40
N SER A 10 67.54 15.46 1.35
CA SER A 10 67.33 15.18 2.78
C SER A 10 67.52 16.42 3.65
N THR A 11 66.77 16.54 4.73
CA THR A 11 67.06 17.55 5.78
C THR A 11 68.09 17.06 6.79
N TYR A 12 68.56 15.82 6.66
CA TYR A 12 69.57 15.20 7.52
C TYR A 12 70.86 14.93 6.73
N ALA A 13 71.97 14.91 7.45
CA ALA A 13 73.27 14.51 6.91
C ALA A 13 74.16 14.00 8.04
N LYS A 14 75.35 13.49 7.69
CA LYS A 14 76.44 13.22 8.63
C LYS A 14 77.58 14.21 8.48
N VAL A 15 78.07 14.70 9.60
CA VAL A 15 79.35 15.42 9.73
C VAL A 15 80.16 14.69 10.80
N ASP A 16 81.40 14.29 10.47
CA ASP A 16 82.30 13.56 11.37
C ASP A 16 81.66 12.35 12.07
N GLY A 17 80.79 11.64 11.35
CA GLY A 17 80.07 10.47 11.85
C GLY A 17 78.84 10.76 12.71
N LYS A 18 78.59 12.03 13.07
CA LYS A 18 77.39 12.46 13.81
C LYS A 18 76.31 12.93 12.85
N GLU A 19 75.07 12.54 13.14
CA GLU A 19 73.90 13.01 12.40
C GLU A 19 73.58 14.47 12.75
N ILE A 20 73.23 15.25 11.73
CA ILE A 20 72.94 16.68 11.83
C ILE A 20 71.71 17.03 11.00
N THR A 21 71.02 18.11 11.36
CA THR A 21 69.95 18.68 10.53
C THR A 21 70.48 19.81 9.63
N VAL A 22 69.78 20.09 8.54
CA VAL A 22 70.08 21.22 7.65
C VAL A 22 69.94 22.55 8.36
N THR A 23 69.02 22.65 9.32
CA THR A 23 68.84 23.82 10.18
C THR A 23 70.05 24.04 11.08
N ASP A 24 70.55 22.97 11.72
CA ASP A 24 71.76 23.03 12.55
C ASP A 24 72.99 23.43 11.73
N TYR A 25 73.10 22.89 10.51
CA TYR A 25 74.18 23.19 9.58
C TYR A 25 74.14 24.65 9.11
N LEU A 26 72.96 25.16 8.73
CA LEU A 26 72.75 26.55 8.32
C LEU A 26 72.89 27.54 9.48
N ALA A 27 72.63 27.11 10.72
CA ALA A 27 72.89 27.89 11.93
C ALA A 27 74.39 27.98 12.30
N GLY A 28 75.28 27.42 11.47
CA GLY A 28 76.73 27.53 11.64
C GLY A 28 77.31 26.64 12.73
N LYS A 29 76.60 25.59 13.16
CA LYS A 29 77.13 24.64 14.18
C LYS A 29 78.29 23.77 13.68
N TYR A 30 78.54 23.73 12.36
CA TYR A 30 79.56 22.91 11.71
C TYR A 30 80.36 23.68 10.65
N PRO A 31 81.02 24.80 11.01
CA PRO A 31 81.78 25.61 10.06
C PRO A 31 83.00 24.79 9.60
N ASN A 32 83.16 24.61 8.28
CA ASN A 32 84.25 23.85 7.62
C ASN A 32 84.08 22.33 7.50
N SER A 33 82.92 21.77 7.84
CA SER A 33 82.66 20.34 7.65
C SER A 33 81.88 20.07 6.36
N SER A 34 82.25 19.03 5.61
CA SER A 34 81.48 18.61 4.42
C SER A 34 80.37 17.63 4.83
N PRO A 35 79.08 17.98 4.68
CA PRO A 35 78.00 17.06 4.99
C PRO A 35 78.04 15.87 4.02
N ARG A 36 77.78 14.67 4.54
CA ARG A 36 77.73 13.42 3.78
C ARG A 36 76.38 12.74 3.95
N CYS A 37 75.90 12.04 2.92
CA CYS A 37 74.68 11.26 3.02
C CYS A 37 74.90 10.06 3.94
N ILE A 38 73.89 9.69 4.70
CA ILE A 38 74.02 8.56 5.63
C ILE A 38 74.04 7.19 4.91
N PRO A 39 73.27 6.95 3.81
CA PRO A 39 73.20 5.63 3.19
C PRO A 39 74.50 5.23 2.46
N GLY A 40 75.12 6.17 1.75
CA GLY A 40 76.28 5.92 0.89
C GLY A 40 77.58 6.62 1.34
N ASN A 41 77.53 7.49 2.34
CA ASN A 41 78.64 8.36 2.77
C ASN A 41 79.19 9.29 1.66
N HIS A 42 78.36 9.58 0.65
CA HIS A 42 78.67 10.47 -0.47
C HIS A 42 78.64 11.94 -0.05
N GLN A 43 79.43 12.79 -0.69
CA GLN A 43 79.48 14.22 -0.36
C GLN A 43 78.19 14.92 -0.80
N LEU A 44 77.58 15.68 0.11
CA LEU A 44 76.41 16.49 -0.13
C LEU A 44 76.79 17.97 -0.27
N HIS A 45 75.93 18.75 -0.92
CA HIS A 45 75.92 20.20 -0.76
C HIS A 45 74.57 20.66 -0.21
N VAL A 46 74.60 21.75 0.55
CA VAL A 46 73.40 22.39 1.05
C VAL A 46 72.78 23.26 -0.04
N TYR A 47 71.50 23.06 -0.29
CA TYR A 47 70.68 23.96 -1.08
C TYR A 47 69.89 24.84 -0.12
N HIS A 48 70.28 26.12 -0.04
CA HIS A 48 69.58 27.11 0.75
C HIS A 48 68.55 27.81 -0.15
N SER A 49 67.28 27.84 0.27
CA SER A 49 66.23 28.60 -0.40
C SER A 49 65.35 29.33 0.60
N VAL A 50 64.85 30.50 0.19
CA VAL A 50 63.82 31.28 0.90
C VAL A 50 62.40 30.97 0.40
N GLN A 51 62.28 30.32 -0.77
CA GLN A 51 60.99 29.96 -1.39
C GLN A 51 60.65 28.48 -1.21
N ARG A 52 61.66 27.62 -1.02
CA ARG A 52 61.51 26.18 -0.79
C ARG A 52 62.29 25.78 0.45
N ARG A 53 61.94 24.66 1.07
CA ARG A 53 62.65 24.15 2.25
C ARG A 53 64.11 23.86 1.91
N SER A 54 65.03 24.40 2.71
CA SER A 54 66.45 24.08 2.62
C SER A 54 66.69 22.60 2.85
N HIS A 55 67.59 22.00 2.07
CA HIS A 55 67.89 20.57 2.14
C HIS A 55 69.32 20.30 1.67
N PHE A 56 69.81 19.09 1.90
CA PHE A 56 71.04 18.56 1.34
C PHE A 56 70.76 17.73 0.08
N ARG A 57 71.62 17.86 -0.93
CA ARG A 57 71.57 17.04 -2.15
C ARG A 57 72.97 16.60 -2.59
N HIS A 58 73.06 15.47 -3.28
CA HIS A 58 74.35 14.89 -3.70
C HIS A 58 75.15 15.86 -4.58
N ARG A 59 76.46 15.94 -4.34
CA ARG A 59 77.36 16.81 -5.11
C ARG A 59 77.66 16.25 -6.50
N TYR A 60 77.74 14.92 -6.64
CA TYR A 60 78.08 14.25 -7.90
C TYR A 60 76.95 13.35 -8.38
N THR A 61 76.70 13.35 -9.69
CA THR A 61 75.65 12.52 -10.31
C THR A 61 76.00 11.03 -10.34
N GLY A 62 77.29 10.68 -10.31
CA GLY A 62 77.77 9.29 -10.25
C GLY A 62 77.46 8.57 -8.93
N ASP A 63 77.06 9.32 -7.90
CA ASP A 63 76.59 8.80 -6.61
C ASP A 63 75.12 8.36 -6.66
N LEU A 64 74.44 8.57 -7.80
CA LEU A 64 73.01 8.36 -7.98
C LEU A 64 72.71 7.24 -9.01
N GLU A 65 71.61 6.50 -8.82
CA GLU A 65 71.11 5.46 -9.75
C GLU A 65 69.57 5.34 -9.76
N GLY A 66 69.01 4.61 -10.74
CA GLY A 66 67.57 4.34 -10.84
C GLY A 66 66.75 5.44 -11.54
N SER A 67 65.43 5.25 -11.62
CA SER A 67 64.51 6.25 -12.18
C SER A 67 64.35 7.45 -11.23
N PRO A 68 64.19 8.67 -11.76
CA PRO A 68 64.05 9.87 -10.93
C PRO A 68 62.82 9.79 -10.03
N MET A 69 63.05 9.98 -8.74
CA MET A 69 62.00 10.04 -7.72
C MET A 69 61.19 11.33 -7.87
N THR A 70 59.87 11.27 -7.67
CA THR A 70 59.01 12.46 -7.79
C THR A 70 59.32 13.48 -6.70
N GLU A 71 59.07 14.76 -6.95
CA GLU A 71 59.28 15.83 -5.94
C GLU A 71 58.48 15.58 -4.66
N TRP A 72 57.25 15.06 -4.79
CA TRP A 72 56.40 14.71 -3.65
C TRP A 72 56.97 13.56 -2.81
N HIS A 73 57.41 12.46 -3.44
CA HIS A 73 57.99 11.31 -2.72
C HIS A 73 59.28 11.71 -1.99
N ARG A 74 60.14 12.50 -2.66
CA ARG A 74 61.38 13.02 -2.09
C ARG A 74 61.13 13.91 -0.88
N GLU A 75 60.16 14.81 -0.98
CA GLU A 75 59.80 15.70 0.12
C GLU A 75 59.35 14.88 1.34
N TRP A 76 58.50 13.86 1.16
CA TRP A 76 58.09 12.97 2.26
C TRP A 76 59.28 12.27 2.94
N GLN A 77 60.18 11.64 2.18
CA GLN A 77 61.37 10.99 2.75
C GLN A 77 62.28 11.98 3.50
N SER A 78 62.42 13.21 3.02
CA SER A 78 63.29 14.23 3.61
C SER A 78 62.94 14.63 5.05
N ASN A 79 61.74 14.27 5.52
CA ASN A 79 61.24 14.53 6.87
C ASN A 79 61.74 13.53 7.93
N PHE A 80 62.39 12.44 7.52
CA PHE A 80 62.87 11.37 8.39
C PHE A 80 64.40 11.27 8.37
N PRO A 81 65.04 10.78 9.45
CA PRO A 81 66.48 10.53 9.47
C PRO A 81 66.90 9.62 8.31
N ASP A 82 68.05 9.90 7.70
CA ASP A 82 68.52 9.07 6.58
C ASP A 82 68.80 7.61 7.01
N THR A 83 69.01 7.33 8.30
CA THR A 83 69.13 5.95 8.84
C THR A 83 67.83 5.16 8.76
N HIS A 84 66.71 5.81 8.46
CA HIS A 84 65.39 5.22 8.41
C HIS A 84 64.86 5.07 6.98
N ILE A 85 65.48 5.71 5.98
CA ILE A 85 64.93 5.75 4.62
C ILE A 85 65.64 4.77 3.68
N GLU A 86 64.88 4.23 2.72
CA GLU A 86 65.39 3.37 1.64
C GLU A 86 66.19 2.14 2.15
N ILE A 87 65.65 1.45 3.16
CA ILE A 87 66.29 0.33 3.88
C ILE A 87 66.00 -1.02 3.22
N ASP A 88 67.05 -1.76 2.85
CA ASP A 88 66.93 -3.10 2.27
C ASP A 88 66.69 -4.17 3.34
N PHE A 89 65.65 -5.00 3.14
CA PHE A 89 65.38 -6.17 3.95
C PHE A 89 65.94 -7.42 3.27
N LYS A 90 66.84 -8.13 3.96
CA LYS A 90 67.39 -9.40 3.49
C LYS A 90 66.28 -10.44 3.33
N HIS A 91 66.36 -11.24 2.27
CA HIS A 91 65.37 -12.26 1.95
C HIS A 91 65.12 -13.22 3.13
N ASN A 92 63.87 -13.27 3.62
CA ASN A 92 63.40 -14.25 4.59
C ASN A 92 62.78 -15.48 3.86
N VAL A 93 62.81 -16.67 4.45
CA VAL A 93 62.19 -17.89 3.86
C VAL A 93 60.69 -17.68 3.59
N ASN A 94 60.03 -16.86 4.40
CA ASN A 94 58.61 -16.55 4.28
C ASN A 94 58.31 -15.33 3.38
N GLN A 95 59.35 -14.70 2.82
CA GLN A 95 59.24 -13.54 1.93
C GLN A 95 59.20 -14.00 0.48
N VAL A 96 58.37 -13.33 -0.33
CA VAL A 96 58.15 -13.72 -1.73
C VAL A 96 59.09 -12.97 -2.68
N LYS A 97 59.47 -11.73 -2.36
CA LYS A 97 60.40 -10.90 -3.15
C LYS A 97 61.32 -10.10 -2.24
N ASN A 98 62.56 -9.82 -2.64
CA ASN A 98 63.41 -8.84 -1.96
C ASN A 98 62.70 -7.47 -1.86
N ARG A 99 62.77 -6.84 -0.69
CA ARG A 99 62.08 -5.58 -0.41
C ARG A 99 63.04 -4.50 0.05
N ARG A 100 62.74 -3.27 -0.36
CA ARG A 100 63.37 -2.04 0.11
C ARG A 100 62.27 -1.12 0.60
N ALA A 101 62.27 -0.83 1.90
CA ALA A 101 61.27 0.01 2.54
C ALA A 101 61.59 1.49 2.30
N ASP A 102 60.57 2.28 1.98
CA ASP A 102 60.74 3.73 1.81
C ASP A 102 61.18 4.39 3.12
N ILE A 103 60.49 4.10 4.23
CA ILE A 103 60.85 4.57 5.57
C ILE A 103 60.59 3.45 6.59
N VAL A 104 61.51 3.24 7.53
CA VAL A 104 61.42 2.31 8.65
C VAL A 104 61.47 3.11 9.94
N ILE A 105 60.51 2.90 10.85
CA ILE A 105 60.53 3.42 12.21
C ILE A 105 60.87 2.26 13.16
N PRO A 106 62.16 2.05 13.51
CA PRO A 106 62.60 0.83 14.18
C PRO A 106 61.96 0.65 15.56
N LYS A 107 61.81 1.76 16.30
CA LYS A 107 61.24 1.80 17.66
C LYS A 107 59.85 1.15 17.73
N TYR A 108 59.04 1.32 16.68
CA TYR A 108 57.66 0.81 16.63
C TYR A 108 57.48 -0.37 15.68
N LYS A 109 58.56 -0.90 15.09
CA LYS A 109 58.52 -1.91 14.03
C LYS A 109 57.49 -1.55 12.95
N ARG A 110 57.50 -0.30 12.50
CA ARG A 110 56.57 0.22 11.49
C ARG A 110 57.34 0.57 10.21
N ILE A 111 56.75 0.26 9.07
CA ILE A 111 57.22 0.68 7.76
C ILE A 111 56.20 1.66 7.19
N ILE A 112 56.68 2.75 6.60
CA ILE A 112 55.85 3.71 5.87
C ILE A 112 56.22 3.57 4.40
N GLU A 113 55.25 3.15 3.59
CA GLU A 113 55.37 3.05 2.13
C GLU A 113 54.71 4.27 1.49
N ILE A 114 55.44 4.94 0.59
CA ILE A 114 54.99 6.17 -0.06
C ILE A 114 54.66 5.84 -1.51
N GLN A 115 53.39 6.04 -1.89
CA GLN A 115 52.90 5.64 -3.21
C GLN A 115 52.38 6.82 -4.02
N HIS A 116 53.10 7.16 -5.09
CA HIS A 116 52.73 8.23 -6.03
C HIS A 116 52.10 7.69 -7.33
N SER A 117 52.48 6.49 -7.77
CA SER A 117 52.06 5.91 -9.06
C SER A 117 51.17 4.67 -8.88
N LYS A 118 50.54 4.21 -9.96
CA LYS A 118 49.68 3.02 -9.93
C LYS A 118 50.42 1.81 -9.37
N ILE A 119 49.83 1.17 -8.37
CA ILE A 119 50.25 -0.12 -7.80
C ILE A 119 49.10 -1.12 -7.91
N GLU A 120 49.40 -2.40 -8.07
CA GLU A 120 48.40 -3.46 -8.11
C GLU A 120 48.08 -4.00 -6.70
N SER A 121 46.84 -4.45 -6.49
CA SER A 121 46.42 -5.00 -5.19
C SER A 121 47.28 -6.18 -4.73
N GLY A 122 47.67 -7.06 -5.67
CA GLY A 122 48.55 -8.18 -5.38
C GLY A 122 49.91 -7.75 -4.82
N GLU A 123 50.47 -6.65 -5.32
CA GLU A 123 51.75 -6.12 -4.85
C GLU A 123 51.63 -5.48 -3.45
N VAL A 124 50.52 -4.79 -3.16
CA VAL A 124 50.21 -4.26 -1.81
C VAL A 124 50.11 -5.40 -0.80
N ILE A 125 49.31 -6.44 -1.10
CA ILE A 125 49.15 -7.63 -0.25
C ILE A 125 50.51 -8.30 0.00
N GLN A 126 51.31 -8.44 -1.06
CA GLN A 126 52.61 -9.09 -0.98
C GLN A 126 53.60 -8.28 -0.12
N ARG A 127 53.64 -6.95 -0.26
CA ARG A 127 54.48 -6.09 0.60
C ARG A 127 54.06 -6.17 2.06
N ASN A 128 52.76 -6.08 2.34
CA ASN A 128 52.24 -6.23 3.72
C ASN A 128 52.66 -7.56 4.33
N LYS A 129 52.56 -8.66 3.57
CA LYS A 129 52.99 -10.00 4.00
C LYS A 129 54.51 -10.11 4.18
N ASP A 130 55.28 -9.62 3.21
CA ASP A 130 56.74 -9.72 3.20
C ASP A 130 57.34 -8.96 4.39
N TYR A 131 56.88 -7.74 4.65
CA TYR A 131 57.29 -6.97 5.81
C TYR A 131 56.77 -7.55 7.13
N GLY A 132 55.54 -8.08 7.12
CA GLY A 132 55.00 -8.83 8.25
C GLY A 132 55.85 -10.03 8.66
N ALA A 133 56.49 -10.71 7.70
CA ALA A 133 57.44 -11.81 7.97
C ALA A 133 58.71 -11.34 8.72
N HIS A 134 59.03 -10.05 8.66
CA HIS A 134 60.09 -9.41 9.45
C HIS A 134 59.57 -8.82 10.77
N GLY A 135 58.29 -9.03 11.11
CA GLY A 135 57.66 -8.51 12.32
C GLY A 135 57.32 -7.02 12.24
N HIS A 136 57.23 -6.45 11.04
CA HIS A 136 56.87 -5.05 10.82
C HIS A 136 55.43 -4.89 10.33
N SER A 137 54.74 -3.84 10.79
CA SER A 137 53.47 -3.38 10.22
C SER A 137 53.72 -2.34 9.13
N VAL A 138 52.82 -2.25 8.14
CA VAL A 138 52.95 -1.33 7.01
C VAL A 138 51.88 -0.24 7.08
N THR A 139 52.31 1.01 6.97
CA THR A 139 51.47 2.19 6.85
C THR A 139 51.62 2.76 5.45
N TRP A 140 50.52 2.90 4.72
CA TRP A 140 50.53 3.42 3.36
C TRP A 140 50.19 4.91 3.33
N VAL A 141 51.04 5.71 2.67
CA VAL A 141 50.83 7.13 2.41
C VAL A 141 50.75 7.34 0.90
N ILE A 142 49.64 7.87 0.42
CA ILE A 142 49.31 7.97 -1.00
C ILE A 142 49.19 9.43 -1.43
N ASP A 143 49.72 9.76 -2.60
CA ASP A 143 49.54 11.06 -3.24
C ASP A 143 48.10 11.20 -3.78
N GLY A 144 47.30 12.07 -3.17
CA GLY A 144 45.92 12.33 -3.58
C GLY A 144 45.71 13.57 -4.45
N GLN A 145 46.74 14.39 -4.68
CA GLN A 145 46.64 15.80 -5.08
C GLN A 145 45.82 16.09 -6.35
N LYS A 146 45.77 15.16 -7.31
CA LYS A 146 45.11 15.36 -8.63
C LYS A 146 43.90 14.49 -8.89
N CYS A 147 43.67 13.50 -8.05
CA CYS A 147 42.73 12.41 -8.35
C CYS A 147 41.63 12.25 -7.30
N ILE A 148 41.77 12.93 -6.16
CA ILE A 148 40.79 12.93 -5.08
C ILE A 148 40.32 14.37 -4.89
N LYS A 149 39.00 14.56 -4.95
CA LYS A 149 38.36 15.85 -4.64
C LYS A 149 37.80 15.80 -3.22
N VAL A 150 38.19 16.76 -2.40
CA VAL A 150 37.58 16.98 -1.07
C VAL A 150 36.31 17.82 -1.25
N LYS A 151 35.17 17.28 -0.83
CA LYS A 151 33.87 17.97 -0.86
C LYS A 151 33.38 18.21 0.57
N PRO A 152 33.26 19.47 1.02
CA PRO A 152 32.52 19.77 2.23
C PRO A 152 31.01 19.62 1.96
N LEU A 153 30.34 18.83 2.78
CA LEU A 153 28.89 18.62 2.75
C LEU A 153 28.33 18.98 4.13
N ASP A 154 28.04 20.26 4.34
CA ASP A 154 27.79 20.84 5.67
C ASP A 154 28.95 20.54 6.65
N LYS A 155 28.71 19.79 7.73
CA LYS A 155 29.73 19.37 8.71
C LYS A 155 30.53 18.14 8.29
N ARG A 156 30.19 17.52 7.16
CA ARG A 156 30.82 16.29 6.67
C ARG A 156 31.91 16.61 5.66
N LEU A 157 32.96 15.80 5.66
CA LEU A 157 34.01 15.83 4.64
C LEU A 157 33.94 14.55 3.82
N VAL A 158 33.65 14.69 2.52
CA VAL A 158 33.57 13.57 1.58
C VAL A 158 34.77 13.60 0.65
N LEU A 159 35.50 12.50 0.56
CA LEU A 159 36.50 12.29 -0.49
C LEU A 159 35.84 11.65 -1.70
N GLU A 160 36.01 12.25 -2.88
CA GLU A 160 35.55 11.70 -4.17
C GLU A 160 36.74 11.30 -5.04
N PHE A 161 36.82 10.01 -5.39
CA PHE A 161 37.87 9.46 -6.26
C PHE A 161 37.45 9.58 -7.74
N GLN A 162 38.07 10.50 -8.49
CA GLN A 162 37.52 10.93 -9.79
C GLN A 162 37.96 10.10 -10.99
N SER A 163 39.26 9.76 -11.08
CA SER A 163 39.85 9.20 -12.32
C SER A 163 40.83 8.05 -12.11
N SER A 164 41.32 7.83 -10.88
CA SER A 164 42.34 6.82 -10.56
C SER A 164 41.88 5.89 -9.45
N TYR A 165 41.04 4.90 -9.79
CA TYR A 165 40.40 4.03 -8.78
C TYR A 165 41.37 3.09 -8.05
N TRP A 166 42.55 2.82 -8.63
CA TRP A 166 43.63 2.08 -7.97
C TRP A 166 44.01 2.67 -6.60
N LEU A 167 43.80 3.99 -6.42
CA LEU A 167 44.11 4.72 -5.19
C LEU A 167 43.45 4.12 -3.96
N TYR A 168 42.30 3.44 -4.10
CA TYR A 168 41.68 2.69 -3.01
C TYR A 168 41.51 1.19 -3.33
N GLU A 169 41.25 0.82 -4.60
CA GLU A 169 41.03 -0.57 -5.02
C GLU A 169 42.24 -1.46 -4.73
N SER A 170 43.45 -0.93 -4.93
CA SER A 170 44.68 -1.67 -4.64
C SER A 170 44.90 -1.91 -3.15
N PHE A 171 44.18 -1.18 -2.30
CA PHE A 171 44.37 -1.16 -0.86
C PHE A 171 43.18 -1.72 -0.07
N LEU A 172 42.24 -2.42 -0.74
CA LEU A 172 41.08 -3.04 -0.08
C LEU A 172 41.45 -4.04 1.04
N SER A 173 42.67 -4.59 1.00
CA SER A 173 43.21 -5.47 2.05
C SER A 173 43.79 -4.74 3.27
N CYS A 174 43.98 -3.42 3.17
CA CYS A 174 44.50 -2.59 4.24
C CYS A 174 43.37 -2.13 5.14
N GLU A 175 43.59 -2.15 6.45
CA GLU A 175 42.63 -1.59 7.42
C GLU A 175 42.54 -0.07 7.29
N GLU A 176 43.69 0.60 7.10
CA GLU A 176 43.78 2.05 7.03
C GLU A 176 44.86 2.48 6.02
N VAL A 177 44.60 3.59 5.34
CA VAL A 177 45.46 4.23 4.36
C VAL A 177 45.37 5.74 4.53
N PHE A 178 46.49 6.44 4.34
CA PHE A 178 46.59 7.88 4.52
C PHE A 178 46.80 8.58 3.19
N TYR A 179 46.01 9.61 2.91
CA TYR A 179 46.09 10.38 1.66
C TYR A 179 46.57 11.79 1.95
N ASP A 180 47.61 12.24 1.25
CA ASP A 180 48.11 13.61 1.30
C ASP A 180 47.45 14.44 0.20
N ILE A 181 46.64 15.41 0.60
CA ILE A 181 45.90 16.31 -0.29
C ILE A 181 46.07 17.72 0.26
N ASP A 182 46.67 18.61 -0.55
CA ASP A 182 46.91 20.01 -0.22
C ASP A 182 47.60 20.25 1.14
N GLY A 183 48.46 19.32 1.58
CA GLY A 183 49.18 19.41 2.85
C GLY A 183 48.40 18.93 4.08
N PHE A 184 47.23 18.32 3.85
CA PHE A 184 46.37 17.72 4.85
C PHE A 184 46.30 16.20 4.66
N ILE A 185 46.33 15.47 5.76
CA ILE A 185 46.32 14.00 5.77
C ILE A 185 44.94 13.50 6.13
N TYR A 186 44.37 12.71 5.21
CA TYR A 186 43.10 12.06 5.39
C TYR A 186 43.29 10.58 5.67
N LYS A 187 42.72 10.14 6.79
CA LYS A 187 42.66 8.73 7.17
C LYS A 187 41.45 8.07 6.52
N VAL A 188 41.67 6.98 5.81
CA VAL A 188 40.65 6.30 5.01
C VAL A 188 40.76 4.80 5.21
N LYS A 189 39.60 4.15 5.34
CA LYS A 189 39.47 2.69 5.28
C LYS A 189 39.02 2.29 3.88
N PRO A 190 39.90 1.76 3.02
CA PRO A 190 39.58 1.56 1.60
C PRO A 190 38.38 0.64 1.36
N SER A 191 38.16 -0.35 2.23
CA SER A 191 37.01 -1.26 2.16
C SER A 191 35.65 -0.56 2.32
N LEU A 192 35.65 0.63 2.93
CA LEU A 192 34.48 1.48 3.11
C LEU A 192 34.32 2.51 1.99
N VAL A 193 35.08 2.47 0.90
CA VAL A 193 34.80 3.33 -0.27
C VAL A 193 33.68 2.68 -1.09
N LYS A 194 32.58 3.40 -1.34
CA LYS A 194 31.46 2.95 -2.20
C LYS A 194 31.08 4.07 -3.16
N SER A 195 30.74 3.71 -4.40
CA SER A 195 30.40 4.69 -5.45
C SER A 195 31.44 5.82 -5.55
N PHE A 196 32.73 5.48 -5.38
CA PHE A 196 33.88 6.38 -5.37
C PHE A 196 33.89 7.45 -4.27
N GLN A 197 33.11 7.27 -3.20
CA GLN A 197 33.00 8.24 -2.14
C GLN A 197 33.12 7.61 -0.74
N ILE A 198 33.68 8.38 0.19
CA ILE A 198 33.78 8.02 1.61
C ILE A 198 33.69 9.29 2.47
N ASP A 199 32.94 9.24 3.58
CA ASP A 199 32.99 10.28 4.60
C ASP A 199 34.22 10.02 5.48
N VAL A 200 34.99 11.07 5.77
CA VAL A 200 36.22 10.99 6.55
C VAL A 200 36.16 11.95 7.73
N SER A 201 36.93 11.63 8.78
CA SER A 201 37.14 12.53 9.91
C SER A 201 37.88 13.80 9.46
N GLU A 202 37.93 14.79 10.34
CA GLU A 202 38.75 15.98 10.10
C GLU A 202 40.21 15.58 9.79
N PRO A 203 40.82 16.22 8.77
CA PRO A 203 42.19 15.89 8.39
C PRO A 203 43.18 16.46 9.39
N VAL A 204 44.34 15.84 9.45
CA VAL A 204 45.46 16.29 10.28
C VAL A 204 46.47 17.04 9.40
N PRO A 205 46.99 18.19 9.81
CA PRO A 205 48.09 18.84 9.09
C PRO A 205 49.27 17.88 8.88
N LYS A 206 49.84 17.84 7.68
CA LYS A 206 50.93 16.92 7.33
C LYS A 206 52.08 16.89 8.32
N GLY A 207 52.49 18.06 8.83
CA GLY A 207 53.56 18.15 9.83
C GLY A 207 53.22 17.42 11.14
N GLU A 208 52.00 17.61 11.65
CA GLU A 208 51.54 16.95 12.87
C GLU A 208 51.43 15.43 12.69
N PHE A 209 50.93 14.98 11.53
CA PHE A 209 50.89 13.56 11.22
C PHE A 209 52.29 12.94 11.15
N ILE A 210 53.26 13.61 10.53
CA ILE A 210 54.66 13.14 10.49
C ILE A 210 55.24 12.99 11.89
N GLU A 211 55.01 13.94 12.80
CA GLU A 211 55.45 13.81 14.19
C GLU A 211 54.73 12.65 14.90
N SER A 212 53.43 12.46 14.65
CA SER A 212 52.69 11.32 15.20
C SER A 212 53.26 9.97 14.75
N LEU A 213 53.78 9.87 13.51
CA LEU A 213 54.45 8.68 13.02
C LEU A 213 55.79 8.42 13.72
N LYS A 214 56.53 9.47 14.08
CA LYS A 214 57.82 9.39 14.79
C LYS A 214 57.65 9.06 16.27
N ASP A 215 56.59 9.57 16.89
CA ASP A 215 56.33 9.42 18.32
C ASP A 215 55.36 8.29 18.65
N GLY A 216 54.68 7.72 17.66
CA GLY A 216 53.74 6.61 17.82
C GLY A 216 52.40 7.01 18.44
N THR A 217 52.04 8.30 18.37
CA THR A 217 50.75 8.83 18.82
C THR A 217 49.69 8.71 17.73
N ASN A 218 48.40 8.72 18.11
CA ASN A 218 47.29 8.80 17.15
C ASN A 218 46.73 10.22 17.17
N PRO A 219 46.85 11.00 16.08
CA PRO A 219 46.36 12.37 16.03
C PRO A 219 44.85 12.47 15.71
N TRP A 220 44.17 11.36 15.42
CA TRP A 220 42.73 11.34 15.12
C TRP A 220 41.87 11.04 16.35
N VAL A 221 40.66 11.60 16.35
CA VAL A 221 39.55 11.21 17.25
C VAL A 221 39.14 9.75 16.96
N THR A 222 38.74 9.01 17.99
CA THR A 222 38.47 7.56 17.91
C THR A 222 37.20 7.18 17.14
N ASP A 223 36.23 8.08 17.00
CA ASP A 223 34.95 7.74 16.37
C ASP A 223 35.02 7.90 14.84
N GLU A 224 34.78 6.81 14.12
CA GLU A 224 34.63 6.85 12.66
C GLU A 224 33.33 7.58 12.26
N PRO A 225 33.35 8.42 11.21
CA PRO A 225 32.15 9.10 10.75
C PRO A 225 31.17 8.10 10.13
N PRO A 226 29.85 8.29 10.36
CA PRO A 226 28.83 7.52 9.68
C PRO A 226 28.91 7.76 8.17
N GLN A 227 28.73 6.70 7.40
CA GLN A 227 28.78 6.72 5.93
C GLN A 227 27.42 6.99 5.30
N CYS A 228 26.32 6.76 6.03
CA CYS A 228 24.97 7.06 5.58
C CYS A 228 24.03 7.36 6.75
N PHE A 229 22.89 7.98 6.43
CA PHE A 229 21.94 8.49 7.42
C PHE A 229 20.54 7.95 7.16
N LEU A 230 19.88 7.53 8.24
CA LEU A 230 18.48 7.13 8.28
C LEU A 230 17.72 8.11 9.18
N HIS A 231 16.91 8.98 8.59
CA HIS A 231 16.04 9.91 9.30
C HIS A 231 14.65 9.31 9.46
N LEU A 232 14.19 9.17 10.70
CA LEU A 232 12.90 8.57 11.04
C LEU A 232 11.98 9.60 11.68
N ARG A 233 10.77 9.76 11.13
CA ARG A 233 9.76 10.67 11.66
C ARG A 233 8.40 9.99 11.80
N GLN A 234 8.00 9.80 13.05
CA GLN A 234 6.65 9.42 13.43
C GLN A 234 5.85 10.71 13.69
N GLU A 235 4.92 11.03 12.78
CA GLU A 235 4.09 12.22 12.86
C GLU A 235 2.60 11.84 12.75
N GLY A 236 1.80 12.32 13.70
CA GLY A 236 0.39 11.96 13.83
C GLY A 236 -0.53 12.37 12.67
N ALA A 237 -1.81 12.03 12.79
CA ALA A 237 -2.82 12.30 11.79
C ALA A 237 -3.03 13.80 11.56
N GLY A 238 -3.12 14.20 10.29
CA GLY A 238 -3.38 15.61 9.95
C GLY A 238 -2.25 16.57 10.33
N SER A 239 -1.04 16.07 10.59
CA SER A 239 0.14 16.90 10.86
C SER A 239 0.64 17.67 9.65
N GLY A 240 0.27 17.28 8.43
CA GLY A 240 0.88 17.80 7.21
C GLY A 240 2.26 17.19 6.96
N LYS A 241 2.35 15.86 6.98
CA LYS A 241 3.58 15.09 6.71
C LYS A 241 4.25 15.51 5.40
N THR A 242 3.51 15.47 4.30
CA THR A 242 3.96 15.91 2.98
C THR A 242 4.42 17.36 2.99
N TYR A 243 3.64 18.26 3.60
CA TYR A 243 4.03 19.67 3.80
C TYR A 243 5.39 19.79 4.52
N GLY A 244 5.55 19.06 5.64
CA GLY A 244 6.77 19.04 6.44
C GLY A 244 7.98 18.43 5.72
N MET A 245 7.76 17.46 4.84
CA MET A 245 8.79 16.92 3.95
C MET A 245 9.28 17.96 2.94
N MET A 246 8.38 18.75 2.34
CA MET A 246 8.78 19.82 1.41
C MET A 246 9.52 20.94 2.14
N GLN A 247 9.06 21.33 3.33
CA GLN A 247 9.72 22.36 4.15
C GLN A 247 11.15 22.00 4.55
N LYS A 248 11.48 20.70 4.62
CA LYS A 248 12.86 20.23 4.83
C LYS A 248 13.79 20.60 3.68
N LEU A 249 13.31 20.55 2.45
CA LEU A 249 14.08 21.00 1.27
C LEU A 249 14.46 22.47 1.38
N ASN A 250 13.66 23.26 2.11
CA ASN A 250 13.90 24.67 2.35
C ASN A 250 14.79 24.93 3.56
N ASN A 251 14.43 24.35 4.72
CA ASN A 251 14.90 24.85 6.01
C ASN A 251 16.08 24.06 6.60
N ASP A 252 16.37 22.86 6.08
CA ASP A 252 17.34 21.93 6.64
C ASP A 252 18.68 22.02 5.86
N PRO A 253 19.76 22.55 6.47
CA PRO A 253 21.06 22.68 5.79
C PRO A 253 21.67 21.34 5.38
N GLU A 254 21.44 20.27 6.14
CA GLU A 254 21.94 18.93 5.78
C GLU A 254 21.24 18.41 4.51
N ILE A 255 19.96 18.74 4.32
CA ILE A 255 19.17 18.34 3.15
C ILE A 255 19.44 19.24 1.94
N SER A 256 19.76 20.51 2.15
CA SER A 256 20.04 21.49 1.08
C SER A 256 21.27 21.16 0.23
N ASN A 257 22.08 20.18 0.66
CA ASN A 257 23.32 19.77 0.01
C ASN A 257 23.19 18.57 -0.95
N TYR A 258 21.99 17.99 -1.11
CA TYR A 258 21.78 16.84 -2.00
C TYR A 258 21.55 17.27 -3.46
N LYS A 259 22.19 16.56 -4.40
CA LYS A 259 22.02 16.75 -5.85
C LYS A 259 20.82 15.98 -6.40
N TYR A 260 20.49 14.85 -5.79
CA TYR A 260 19.40 13.98 -6.23
C TYR A 260 18.45 13.73 -5.08
N ILE A 261 17.15 13.93 -5.31
CA ILE A 261 16.11 13.67 -4.32
C ILE A 261 15.05 12.80 -4.97
N ALA A 262 14.74 11.64 -4.37
CA ALA A 262 13.64 10.80 -4.77
C ALA A 262 12.51 10.92 -3.75
N LEU A 263 11.42 11.59 -4.10
CA LEU A 263 10.21 11.74 -3.29
C LEU A 263 9.20 10.67 -3.72
N ILE A 264 9.05 9.64 -2.89
CA ILE A 264 8.30 8.44 -3.24
C ILE A 264 7.24 8.05 -2.21
N THR A 265 6.17 7.43 -2.70
CA THR A 265 5.06 6.90 -1.89
C THR A 265 4.49 5.64 -2.54
N LYS A 266 3.64 4.87 -1.85
CA LYS A 266 3.07 3.64 -2.41
C LYS A 266 1.99 3.93 -3.48
N GLN A 267 1.14 4.93 -3.25
CA GLN A 267 -0.03 5.17 -4.11
C GLN A 267 0.24 6.18 -5.23
N HIS A 268 -0.18 5.88 -6.46
CA HIS A 268 -0.07 6.80 -7.60
C HIS A 268 -0.82 8.13 -7.38
N SER A 269 -1.98 8.10 -6.73
CA SER A 269 -2.75 9.31 -6.40
C SER A 269 -1.95 10.25 -5.48
N ALA A 270 -1.25 9.70 -4.48
CA ALA A 270 -0.43 10.44 -3.55
C ALA A 270 0.81 11.08 -4.22
N VAL A 271 1.34 10.49 -5.32
CA VAL A 271 2.43 11.12 -6.11
C VAL A 271 2.01 12.50 -6.63
N LYS A 272 0.79 12.61 -7.18
CA LYS A 272 0.25 13.89 -7.66
C LYS A 272 0.06 14.89 -6.53
N VAL A 273 -0.37 14.43 -5.35
CA VAL A 273 -0.53 15.28 -4.15
C VAL A 273 0.82 15.82 -3.68
N MET A 274 1.87 14.98 -3.64
CA MET A 274 3.22 15.43 -3.29
C MET A 274 3.76 16.47 -4.28
N LEU A 275 3.54 16.25 -5.58
CA LEU A 275 3.95 17.20 -6.61
C LEU A 275 3.20 18.53 -6.47
N GLN A 276 1.87 18.48 -6.31
CA GLN A 276 1.04 19.66 -6.15
C GLN A 276 1.44 20.45 -4.89
N GLU A 277 1.69 19.77 -3.77
CA GLU A 277 2.16 20.41 -2.53
C GLU A 277 3.53 21.10 -2.75
N PHE A 278 4.45 20.47 -3.47
CA PHE A 278 5.73 21.10 -3.82
C PHE A 278 5.54 22.35 -4.67
N ASP A 279 4.74 22.26 -5.74
CA ASP A 279 4.48 23.39 -6.65
C ASP A 279 3.73 24.52 -5.92
N ASP A 280 2.74 24.21 -5.07
CA ASP A 280 1.98 25.21 -4.31
C ASP A 280 2.85 25.98 -3.31
N GLN A 281 3.76 25.29 -2.61
CA GLN A 281 4.70 25.97 -1.70
C GLN A 281 5.76 26.78 -2.45
N TYR A 282 6.11 26.41 -3.69
CA TYR A 282 7.07 27.16 -4.50
C TYR A 282 6.45 28.40 -5.16
N TYR A 283 5.27 28.26 -5.79
CA TYR A 283 4.60 29.35 -6.48
C TYR A 283 3.81 30.26 -5.55
N GLY A 284 3.52 29.82 -4.32
CA GLY A 284 2.63 30.54 -3.40
C GLY A 284 1.19 30.49 -3.89
N THR A 285 0.73 29.29 -4.24
CA THR A 285 -0.61 29.02 -4.77
C THR A 285 -1.40 28.04 -3.90
N GLY A 286 -2.66 27.78 -4.26
CA GLY A 286 -3.51 26.83 -3.55
C GLY A 286 -3.84 27.32 -2.14
N SER A 287 -3.57 26.49 -1.13
CA SER A 287 -3.77 26.85 0.29
C SER A 287 -2.70 27.81 0.82
N HIS A 288 -1.60 28.00 0.08
CA HIS A 288 -0.50 28.85 0.48
C HIS A 288 -0.64 30.21 -0.20
N LYS A 289 -0.66 31.28 0.59
CA LYS A 289 -0.80 32.67 0.08
C LYS A 289 0.54 33.32 -0.26
N GLU A 290 1.64 32.65 0.06
CA GLU A 290 3.02 33.16 -0.06
C GLU A 290 3.97 32.02 -0.45
N LYS A 291 5.09 32.35 -1.10
CA LYS A 291 6.15 31.39 -1.43
C LYS A 291 6.84 30.91 -0.15
N LEU A 292 6.71 29.62 0.16
CA LEU A 292 7.30 29.00 1.34
C LEU A 292 8.65 28.32 1.05
N LEU A 293 8.87 27.83 -0.18
CA LEU A 293 10.16 27.27 -0.63
C LEU A 293 11.11 28.38 -1.10
N THR A 294 11.45 29.28 -0.19
CA THR A 294 12.26 30.48 -0.47
C THR A 294 13.68 30.19 -0.94
N ASN A 295 14.25 29.03 -0.60
CA ASN A 295 15.61 28.64 -0.96
C ASN A 295 15.71 27.90 -2.30
N ILE A 296 14.58 27.71 -2.98
CA ILE A 296 14.51 27.11 -4.30
C ILE A 296 14.36 28.25 -5.33
N ASP A 297 15.24 28.25 -6.32
CA ASP A 297 15.22 29.19 -7.45
C ASP A 297 15.51 28.46 -8.77
N ARG A 298 15.23 29.12 -9.90
CA ARG A 298 15.43 28.58 -11.26
C ARG A 298 14.73 27.24 -11.50
N LEU A 299 13.50 27.11 -11.00
CA LEU A 299 12.68 25.92 -11.24
C LEU A 299 12.37 25.76 -12.74
N GLU A 300 12.91 24.71 -13.36
CA GLU A 300 12.59 24.37 -14.75
C GLU A 300 11.16 23.85 -14.87
N LYS A 301 10.51 24.10 -16.02
CA LYS A 301 9.26 23.41 -16.38
C LYS A 301 9.51 21.91 -16.46
N GLU A 302 8.47 21.12 -16.19
CA GLU A 302 8.54 19.66 -16.21
C GLU A 302 9.19 19.12 -17.49
N VAL A 303 10.28 18.37 -17.32
CA VAL A 303 11.17 17.98 -18.43
C VAL A 303 10.67 16.73 -19.17
N SER A 304 9.85 15.88 -18.55
CA SER A 304 9.24 14.69 -19.17
C SER A 304 8.24 13.98 -18.26
N SER A 305 7.13 13.47 -18.82
CA SER A 305 6.12 12.63 -18.16
C SER A 305 6.16 11.17 -18.61
N SER A 306 7.36 10.60 -18.82
CA SER A 306 7.46 9.18 -19.19
C SER A 306 7.03 8.30 -18.02
N GLY A 307 5.80 7.79 -18.04
CA GLY A 307 5.30 6.78 -17.10
C GLY A 307 5.04 7.29 -15.67
N LYS A 308 3.98 8.09 -15.48
CA LYS A 308 3.41 8.49 -14.16
C LYS A 308 4.41 9.07 -13.12
N GLN A 309 5.62 9.42 -13.53
CA GLN A 309 6.70 10.00 -12.72
C GLN A 309 6.89 11.46 -13.14
N HIS A 310 7.26 12.32 -12.19
CA HIS A 310 7.40 13.75 -12.44
C HIS A 310 8.77 14.24 -11.98
N ILE A 311 9.36 15.17 -12.75
CA ILE A 311 10.70 15.71 -12.47
C ILE A 311 10.61 17.22 -12.28
N ARG A 312 11.31 17.71 -11.25
CA ARG A 312 11.56 19.12 -11.00
C ARG A 312 13.06 19.34 -10.86
N LYS A 313 13.63 20.26 -11.66
CA LYS A 313 15.02 20.69 -11.52
C LYS A 313 15.07 22.10 -11.01
N TYR A 314 15.94 22.36 -10.04
CA TYR A 314 16.07 23.67 -9.42
C TYR A 314 17.49 23.91 -8.91
N THR A 315 17.82 25.17 -8.61
CA THR A 315 19.03 25.54 -7.89
C THR A 315 18.68 25.88 -6.44
N ASN A 316 19.37 25.29 -5.47
CA ASN A 316 19.26 25.73 -4.09
C ASN A 316 20.11 27.00 -3.89
N ILE A 317 19.49 28.12 -3.50
CA ILE A 317 20.19 29.41 -3.41
C ILE A 317 21.20 29.47 -2.25
N ARG A 318 21.02 28.66 -1.21
CA ARG A 318 21.92 28.66 -0.04
C ARG A 318 23.24 27.97 -0.38
N THR A 319 23.18 26.90 -1.17
CA THR A 319 24.34 26.04 -1.47
C THR A 319 24.87 26.24 -2.89
N GLY A 320 24.08 26.84 -3.78
CA GLY A 320 24.38 26.96 -5.21
C GLY A 320 24.28 25.64 -5.99
N ILE A 321 23.80 24.56 -5.36
CA ILE A 321 23.74 23.23 -5.95
C ILE A 321 22.53 23.11 -6.87
N GLU A 322 22.76 22.59 -8.07
CA GLU A 322 21.71 22.13 -8.98
C GLU A 322 21.16 20.78 -8.50
N CYS A 323 19.85 20.74 -8.24
CA CYS A 323 19.14 19.60 -7.70
C CYS A 323 18.15 19.04 -8.71
N ILE A 324 18.04 17.71 -8.76
CA ILE A 324 17.02 16.98 -9.50
C ILE A 324 16.13 16.23 -8.50
N ALA A 325 14.89 16.70 -8.36
CA ALA A 325 13.85 16.02 -7.57
C ALA A 325 12.96 15.17 -8.48
N VAL A 326 12.81 13.90 -8.15
CA VAL A 326 11.96 12.95 -8.87
C VAL A 326 10.83 12.47 -7.96
N PHE A 327 9.60 12.67 -8.41
CA PHE A 327 8.38 12.22 -7.74
C PHE A 327 7.89 10.94 -8.39
N GLY A 328 7.66 9.90 -7.61
CA GLY A 328 7.22 8.61 -8.16
C GLY A 328 6.71 7.63 -7.11
N THR A 329 6.48 6.40 -7.53
CA THR A 329 6.06 5.33 -6.62
C THR A 329 7.25 4.55 -6.09
N VAL A 330 7.12 3.98 -4.89
CA VAL A 330 8.10 3.06 -4.30
C VAL A 330 8.35 1.86 -5.23
N ASP A 331 7.31 1.36 -5.87
CA ASP A 331 7.37 0.25 -6.83
C ASP A 331 8.18 0.63 -8.07
N SER A 332 7.94 1.82 -8.64
CA SER A 332 8.73 2.28 -9.78
C SER A 332 10.20 2.52 -9.45
N PHE A 333 10.50 2.93 -8.22
CA PHE A 333 11.88 3.14 -7.78
C PHE A 333 12.62 1.81 -7.60
N THR A 334 12.01 0.84 -6.90
CA THR A 334 12.59 -0.49 -6.70
C THR A 334 12.74 -1.26 -8.01
N TYR A 335 11.78 -1.15 -8.93
CA TYR A 335 11.89 -1.70 -10.28
C TYR A 335 13.10 -1.14 -11.04
N ALA A 336 13.37 0.17 -10.92
CA ALA A 336 14.52 0.80 -11.56
C ALA A 336 15.87 0.35 -10.99
N LEU A 337 15.90 -0.16 -9.75
CA LEU A 337 17.11 -0.72 -9.12
C LEU A 337 17.46 -2.12 -9.62
N THR A 338 16.52 -2.85 -10.22
CA THR A 338 16.75 -4.21 -10.75
C THR A 338 16.62 -4.31 -12.27
N ASP A 339 16.35 -3.18 -12.95
CA ASP A 339 16.04 -3.13 -14.40
C ASP A 339 14.87 -4.05 -14.77
N GLY A 340 13.94 -4.25 -13.84
CA GLY A 340 12.75 -5.08 -14.03
C GLY A 340 12.99 -6.59 -14.04
N GLU A 341 14.19 -7.07 -13.72
CA GLU A 341 14.40 -8.49 -13.48
C GLU A 341 13.59 -8.93 -12.26
N SER A 342 12.69 -9.88 -12.47
CA SER A 342 12.07 -10.66 -11.41
C SER A 342 12.60 -12.08 -11.53
N SER A 343 12.94 -12.72 -10.42
CA SER A 343 13.27 -14.14 -10.42
C SER A 343 12.09 -14.89 -11.04
N LYS A 344 12.32 -15.62 -12.13
CA LYS A 344 11.28 -16.27 -12.96
C LYS A 344 10.35 -17.25 -12.22
N ASN A 345 10.57 -17.50 -10.93
CA ASN A 345 9.90 -18.52 -10.11
C ASN A 345 9.18 -17.96 -8.86
N ILE A 346 8.95 -16.64 -8.74
CA ILE A 346 8.18 -16.06 -7.62
C ILE A 346 6.87 -15.50 -8.16
N SER A 347 5.74 -15.92 -7.58
CA SER A 347 4.37 -15.57 -8.01
C SER A 347 4.01 -14.09 -7.85
N ASP A 348 4.77 -13.33 -7.05
CA ASP A 348 4.67 -11.87 -6.92
C ASP A 348 5.94 -11.21 -7.48
N LYS A 349 5.78 -10.50 -8.61
CA LYS A 349 6.85 -9.77 -9.28
C LYS A 349 7.57 -8.79 -8.36
N PHE A 350 6.84 -8.07 -7.50
CA PHE A 350 7.43 -7.09 -6.59
C PHE A 350 8.12 -7.76 -5.40
N ALA A 351 7.56 -8.84 -4.88
CA ALA A 351 8.26 -9.65 -3.88
C ALA A 351 9.61 -10.16 -4.40
N GLY A 352 9.65 -10.61 -5.67
CA GLY A 352 10.89 -11.02 -6.33
C GLY A 352 11.90 -9.89 -6.49
N ILE A 353 11.46 -8.69 -6.89
CA ILE A 353 12.32 -7.48 -6.96
C ILE A 353 12.90 -7.15 -5.60
N LEU A 354 12.08 -7.16 -4.54
CA LEU A 354 12.54 -6.88 -3.18
C LEU A 354 13.56 -7.91 -2.70
N GLN A 355 13.34 -9.19 -3.01
CA GLN A 355 14.28 -10.25 -2.65
C GLN A 355 15.64 -10.05 -3.34
N LEU A 356 15.66 -9.73 -4.64
CA LEU A 356 16.90 -9.43 -5.37
C LEU A 356 17.68 -8.27 -4.72
N ILE A 357 16.99 -7.20 -4.34
CA ILE A 357 17.62 -6.06 -3.66
C ILE A 357 18.21 -6.50 -2.32
N ARG A 358 17.45 -7.26 -1.52
CA ARG A 358 17.89 -7.79 -0.21
C ARG A 358 19.12 -8.69 -0.32
N ASP A 359 19.18 -9.50 -1.37
CA ASP A 359 20.33 -10.35 -1.70
C ASP A 359 21.54 -9.55 -2.24
N GLY A 360 21.42 -8.22 -2.36
CA GLY A 360 22.48 -7.31 -2.79
C GLY A 360 22.53 -7.05 -4.29
N THR A 361 21.56 -7.55 -5.06
CA THR A 361 21.47 -7.34 -6.50
C THR A 361 20.86 -5.97 -6.80
N ILE A 362 21.72 -4.95 -6.91
CA ILE A 362 21.34 -3.58 -7.25
C ILE A 362 22.07 -3.18 -8.53
N LYS A 363 21.32 -3.04 -9.63
CA LYS A 363 21.82 -2.67 -10.96
C LYS A 363 22.07 -1.16 -11.04
N THR A 364 23.30 -0.78 -10.70
CA THR A 364 23.85 0.55 -10.96
C THR A 364 25.13 0.44 -11.77
N ALA A 365 25.51 1.46 -12.53
CA ALA A 365 26.89 1.60 -12.98
C ALA A 365 27.85 1.66 -11.77
N TYR A 366 29.14 1.49 -12.01
CA TYR A 366 30.14 1.44 -10.94
C TYR A 366 30.14 2.71 -10.04
N ALA A 367 29.83 3.87 -10.63
CA ALA A 367 29.66 5.14 -9.92
C ALA A 367 28.37 5.27 -9.10
N GLY A 368 27.49 4.26 -9.09
CA GLY A 368 26.14 4.36 -8.51
C GLY A 368 25.08 4.93 -9.46
N ARG A 369 25.42 5.24 -10.72
CA ARG A 369 24.44 5.79 -11.69
C ARG A 369 23.34 4.76 -12.00
N MET A 370 22.09 5.17 -11.93
CA MET A 370 20.91 4.38 -12.34
C MET A 370 20.07 5.14 -13.36
N LYS A 371 19.24 4.43 -14.13
CA LYS A 371 18.22 5.05 -15.00
C LYS A 371 16.89 5.11 -14.24
N TYR A 372 16.33 6.30 -14.05
CA TYR A 372 15.05 6.46 -13.37
C TYR A 372 14.30 7.68 -13.91
N ALA A 373 13.02 7.52 -14.26
CA ALA A 373 12.15 8.58 -14.78
C ALA A 373 12.71 9.37 -15.99
N GLY A 374 13.54 8.73 -16.82
CA GLY A 374 14.19 9.41 -17.97
C GLY A 374 15.42 10.26 -17.60
N VAL A 375 15.81 10.29 -16.32
CA VAL A 375 17.06 10.90 -15.85
C VAL A 375 18.04 9.83 -15.34
N ASN A 376 19.27 10.26 -15.06
CA ASN A 376 20.36 9.39 -14.63
C ASN A 376 20.87 9.77 -13.22
N PRO A 377 20.05 9.61 -12.15
CA PRO A 377 20.49 9.93 -10.80
C PRO A 377 21.63 9.01 -10.36
N ILE A 378 22.45 9.51 -9.43
CA ILE A 378 23.58 8.77 -8.88
C ILE A 378 23.24 8.38 -7.44
N LEU A 379 23.18 7.07 -7.20
CA LEU A 379 22.91 6.46 -5.90
C LEU A 379 24.23 6.41 -5.09
N ASN A 380 24.50 7.51 -4.39
CA ASN A 380 25.67 7.72 -3.53
C ASN A 380 25.32 8.71 -2.40
N LYS A 381 26.34 9.26 -1.72
CA LYS A 381 26.18 10.21 -0.61
C LYS A 381 25.49 11.53 -1.00
N GLU A 382 25.38 11.86 -2.28
CA GLU A 382 24.70 13.05 -2.80
C GLU A 382 23.22 12.79 -3.14
N MET A 383 22.69 11.61 -2.80
CA MET A 383 21.28 11.24 -2.96
C MET A 383 20.53 11.10 -1.63
N LEU A 384 19.32 11.66 -1.58
CA LEU A 384 18.34 11.48 -0.52
C LEU A 384 17.08 10.82 -1.06
N ILE A 385 16.71 9.66 -0.48
CA ILE A 385 15.44 8.99 -0.73
C ILE A 385 14.48 9.41 0.38
N MET A 386 13.32 9.95 0.01
CA MET A 386 12.29 10.43 0.91
C MET A 386 11.01 9.60 0.69
N ILE A 387 10.61 8.82 1.68
CA ILE A 387 9.42 7.96 1.61
C ILE A 387 8.31 8.56 2.49
N ASP A 388 7.19 8.95 1.87
CA ASP A 388 5.98 9.38 2.57
C ASP A 388 5.04 8.19 2.80
N GLU A 389 4.22 8.27 3.86
CA GLU A 389 3.27 7.23 4.28
C GLU A 389 3.91 5.83 4.43
N THR A 390 5.10 5.78 5.03
CA THR A 390 5.95 4.57 5.10
C THR A 390 5.28 3.38 5.80
N GLN A 391 4.29 3.62 6.66
CA GLN A 391 3.52 2.55 7.32
C GLN A 391 2.61 1.75 6.37
N ASP A 392 2.41 2.23 5.13
CA ASP A 392 1.65 1.52 4.09
C ASP A 392 2.51 0.48 3.34
N LEU A 393 3.79 0.38 3.70
CA LEU A 393 4.72 -0.60 3.12
C LEU A 393 4.94 -1.75 4.09
N MET A 394 4.95 -2.99 3.58
CA MET A 394 5.38 -4.18 4.33
C MET A 394 6.85 -4.09 4.75
N GLU A 395 7.27 -4.82 5.79
CA GLU A 395 8.64 -4.76 6.32
C GLU A 395 9.74 -5.04 5.27
N SER A 396 9.46 -5.88 4.27
CA SER A 396 10.41 -6.23 3.22
C SER A 396 10.86 -5.04 2.38
N TYR A 397 10.02 -4.00 2.21
CA TYR A 397 10.46 -2.74 1.60
C TYR A 397 11.47 -2.02 2.49
N GLY A 398 11.19 -1.92 3.79
CA GLY A 398 12.11 -1.32 4.76
C GLY A 398 13.47 -2.01 4.72
N ASP A 399 13.50 -3.34 4.69
CA ASP A 399 14.72 -4.14 4.57
C ASP A 399 15.46 -3.89 3.25
N ALA A 400 14.74 -3.89 2.12
CA ALA A 400 15.32 -3.60 0.81
C ALA A 400 15.93 -2.19 0.75
N PHE A 401 15.25 -1.17 1.30
CA PHE A 401 15.79 0.19 1.34
C PHE A 401 17.00 0.33 2.27
N LEU A 402 17.04 -0.38 3.40
CA LEU A 402 18.24 -0.44 4.25
C LEU A 402 19.42 -1.05 3.48
N GLN A 403 19.17 -2.09 2.69
CA GLN A 403 20.20 -2.72 1.88
C GLN A 403 20.73 -1.78 0.78
N VAL A 404 19.86 -0.98 0.16
CA VAL A 404 20.25 0.08 -0.77
C VAL A 404 21.12 1.14 -0.08
N VAL A 405 20.68 1.64 1.07
CA VAL A 405 21.39 2.66 1.86
C VAL A 405 22.77 2.17 2.29
N ARG A 406 22.88 0.93 2.75
CA ARG A 406 24.15 0.34 3.22
C ARG A 406 25.12 0.02 2.08
N SER A 407 24.61 -0.49 0.95
CA SER A 407 25.47 -0.91 -0.17
C SER A 407 25.98 0.26 -1.01
N LYS A 408 25.28 1.40 -1.01
CA LYS A 408 25.60 2.57 -1.86
C LYS A 408 25.90 3.85 -1.09
N TYR A 409 25.71 3.87 0.23
CA TYR A 409 25.78 5.07 1.09
C TYR A 409 24.89 6.23 0.64
N ALA A 410 23.75 5.91 0.04
CA ALA A 410 22.66 6.86 -0.11
C ALA A 410 22.00 7.13 1.24
N ASN A 411 21.19 8.18 1.33
CA ASN A 411 20.52 8.57 2.56
C ASN A 411 19.03 8.32 2.45
N LEU A 412 18.39 8.02 3.58
CA LEU A 412 16.97 7.69 3.63
C LEU A 412 16.27 8.54 4.69
N CYS A 413 15.16 9.16 4.32
CA CYS A 413 14.26 9.88 5.19
C CYS A 413 12.88 9.26 5.04
N VAL A 414 12.33 8.70 6.12
CA VAL A 414 11.00 8.11 6.11
C VAL A 414 10.10 8.88 7.05
N VAL A 415 8.90 9.17 6.57
CA VAL A 415 7.84 9.84 7.31
C VAL A 415 6.60 8.96 7.27
N GLY A 416 5.89 8.90 8.39
CA GLY A 416 4.64 8.17 8.47
C GLY A 416 3.98 8.27 9.84
N ASP A 417 2.87 7.56 9.97
CA ASP A 417 2.12 7.41 11.22
C ASP A 417 1.80 5.94 11.46
N SER A 418 2.43 5.30 12.45
CA SER A 418 2.10 3.92 12.83
C SER A 418 0.61 3.71 13.13
N LEU A 419 -0.10 4.71 13.68
CA LEU A 419 -1.55 4.70 13.92
C LEU A 419 -2.40 5.05 12.68
N GLN A 420 -1.81 4.97 11.49
CA GLN A 420 -2.53 4.99 10.20
C GLN A 420 -2.10 3.82 9.31
N SER A 421 -1.67 2.70 9.90
CA SER A 421 -1.40 1.48 9.15
C SER A 421 -2.67 0.66 9.02
N LEU A 422 -3.27 0.69 7.81
CA LEU A 422 -4.57 0.05 7.56
C LEU A 422 -4.45 -1.39 7.06
N SER A 423 -3.26 -1.82 6.68
CA SER A 423 -3.04 -3.14 6.05
C SER A 423 -2.05 -4.01 6.79
N PHE A 424 -1.12 -3.43 7.57
CA PHE A 424 0.00 -4.16 8.13
C PHE A 424 0.17 -3.86 9.62
N LYS A 425 0.08 -4.90 10.46
CA LYS A 425 0.42 -4.78 11.87
C LYS A 425 1.91 -4.47 12.05
N ASP A 426 2.75 -5.21 11.33
CA ASP A 426 4.20 -5.01 11.24
C ASP A 426 4.52 -4.40 9.87
N ASN A 427 5.03 -3.17 9.88
CA ASN A 427 5.21 -2.36 8.66
C ASN A 427 6.62 -1.74 8.60
N SER A 428 7.00 -1.27 7.41
CA SER A 428 8.31 -0.65 7.15
C SER A 428 8.67 0.46 8.13
N LEU A 429 7.72 1.31 8.54
CA LEU A 429 8.02 2.39 9.49
C LEU A 429 8.44 1.82 10.85
N THR A 430 7.68 0.85 11.36
CA THR A 430 8.00 0.19 12.64
C THR A 430 9.27 -0.66 12.58
N TYR A 431 9.55 -1.29 11.42
CA TYR A 431 10.79 -2.03 11.17
C TYR A 431 12.01 -1.10 11.17
N LEU A 432 11.95 -0.01 10.41
CA LEU A 432 13.02 0.98 10.32
C LEU A 432 13.30 1.68 11.66
N HIS A 433 12.28 1.85 12.52
CA HIS A 433 12.46 2.33 13.89
C HIS A 433 13.32 1.44 14.79
N ARG A 434 13.44 0.15 14.46
CA ARG A 434 14.28 -0.83 15.14
C ARG A 434 15.64 -1.01 14.43
N ALA A 435 15.85 -0.36 13.29
CA ALA A 435 17.07 -0.50 12.52
C ALA A 435 18.27 0.13 13.26
N GLU A 436 19.38 -0.59 13.24
CA GLU A 436 20.70 -0.17 13.69
C GLU A 436 21.76 -0.73 12.73
N GLY A 437 22.98 -0.24 12.74
CA GLY A 437 24.04 -0.83 11.91
C GLY A 437 25.38 -0.11 11.97
N LEU A 438 26.44 -0.87 11.70
CA LEU A 438 27.79 -0.36 11.51
C LEU A 438 27.81 0.70 10.40
N HIS A 439 28.46 1.84 10.68
CA HIS A 439 28.63 2.97 9.76
C HIS A 439 27.34 3.67 9.28
N MET A 440 26.18 3.40 9.88
CA MET A 440 24.93 4.12 9.60
C MET A 440 24.50 4.88 10.85
N LYS A 441 24.14 6.16 10.71
CA LYS A 441 23.56 6.94 11.80
C LYS A 441 22.04 6.99 11.67
N VAL A 442 21.34 6.55 12.70
CA VAL A 442 19.86 6.64 12.78
C VAL A 442 19.48 7.87 13.58
N ILE A 443 18.75 8.78 12.94
CA ILE A 443 18.28 10.04 13.53
C ILE A 443 16.77 9.93 13.71
N LYS A 444 16.35 9.73 14.96
CA LYS A 444 14.93 9.65 15.35
C LYS A 444 14.46 11.02 15.80
N ALA A 445 13.53 11.62 15.05
CA ALA A 445 12.86 12.84 15.52
C ALA A 445 11.99 12.50 16.74
N GLU A 446 11.80 13.47 17.63
CA GLU A 446 10.82 13.34 18.71
C GLU A 446 9.44 13.04 18.13
N LYS A 447 8.76 12.06 18.74
CA LYS A 447 7.40 11.69 18.36
C LYS A 447 6.50 12.88 18.67
N ALA A 448 5.82 13.41 17.65
CA ALA A 448 4.89 14.52 17.81
C ALA A 448 3.54 14.18 17.16
N ASN A 449 2.46 14.52 17.86
CA ASN A 449 1.09 14.32 17.38
C ASN A 449 0.38 15.67 17.27
N ILE A 450 1.01 16.59 16.53
CA ILE A 450 0.49 17.94 16.31
C ILE A 450 -0.43 17.92 15.09
N VAL A 451 -1.73 18.17 15.29
CA VAL A 451 -2.71 18.23 14.21
C VAL A 451 -2.83 19.65 13.65
N ARG A 452 -2.68 19.79 12.33
CA ARG A 452 -2.86 21.05 11.57
C ARG A 452 -4.18 21.09 10.82
N ARG A 453 -4.82 19.94 10.61
CA ARG A 453 -6.05 19.80 9.81
C ARG A 453 -7.28 20.41 10.49
N PHE A 454 -7.42 20.20 11.79
CA PHE A 454 -8.46 20.79 12.62
C PHE A 454 -7.85 21.28 13.94
N SER A 455 -8.45 22.30 14.54
CA SER A 455 -7.93 22.95 15.75
C SER A 455 -8.92 22.96 16.91
N ASP A 456 -10.15 22.49 16.70
CA ASP A 456 -11.18 22.52 17.74
C ASP A 456 -10.82 21.61 18.92
N PRO A 457 -10.75 22.14 20.15
CA PRO A 457 -10.49 21.33 21.34
C PRO A 457 -11.47 20.17 21.53
N THR A 458 -12.74 20.33 21.13
CA THR A 458 -13.77 19.28 21.25
C THR A 458 -13.42 18.08 20.39
N LEU A 459 -13.01 18.34 19.14
CA LEU A 459 -12.58 17.29 18.21
C LEU A 459 -11.29 16.61 18.67
N VAL A 460 -10.31 17.40 19.14
CA VAL A 460 -9.04 16.85 19.64
C VAL A 460 -9.27 15.98 20.87
N LYS A 461 -10.09 16.44 21.83
CA LYS A 461 -10.49 15.66 23.01
C LYS A 461 -11.15 14.35 22.59
N PHE A 462 -12.13 14.41 21.69
CA PHE A 462 -12.82 13.22 21.19
C PHE A 462 -11.83 12.19 20.60
N VAL A 463 -10.87 12.62 19.77
CA VAL A 463 -9.85 11.71 19.23
C VAL A 463 -8.98 11.11 20.34
N ASN A 464 -8.53 11.92 21.31
CA ASN A 464 -7.71 11.46 22.42
C ASN A 464 -8.43 10.48 23.35
N ASP A 465 -9.73 10.65 23.55
CA ASP A 465 -10.55 9.77 24.39
C ASP A 465 -10.78 8.42 23.70
N LEU A 466 -10.90 8.39 22.36
CA LEU A 466 -11.20 7.17 21.60
C LEU A 466 -9.95 6.35 21.21
N ILE A 467 -8.81 7.01 21.00
CA ILE A 467 -7.61 6.39 20.44
C ILE A 467 -6.56 6.13 21.54
N PRO A 468 -6.14 4.88 21.76
CA PRO A 468 -5.20 4.54 22.82
C PRO A 468 -3.75 4.85 22.41
N PHE A 469 -3.38 6.12 22.32
CA PHE A 469 -2.03 6.54 21.88
C PHE A 469 -0.90 5.94 22.74
N GLU A 470 -1.10 5.88 24.06
CA GLU A 470 -0.12 5.37 25.03
C GLU A 470 0.22 3.88 24.79
N LYS A 471 -0.77 3.07 24.39
CA LYS A 471 -0.59 1.65 24.01
C LYS A 471 0.47 1.46 22.92
N TYR A 472 0.68 2.46 22.07
CA TYR A 472 1.64 2.45 20.97
C TYR A 472 2.89 3.31 21.24
N GLY A 473 3.05 3.82 22.46
CA GLY A 473 4.13 4.72 22.84
C GLY A 473 4.12 6.02 22.02
N LEU A 474 2.92 6.53 21.71
CA LEU A 474 2.71 7.78 20.98
C LEU A 474 2.10 8.83 21.92
N PRO A 475 2.43 10.12 21.75
CA PRO A 475 1.76 11.17 22.50
C PRO A 475 0.32 11.38 22.00
N THR A 476 -0.54 11.86 22.89
CA THR A 476 -1.89 12.33 22.55
C THR A 476 -1.84 13.50 21.58
N MET A 477 -2.91 13.69 20.82
CA MET A 477 -3.05 14.72 19.80
C MET A 477 -3.15 16.12 20.42
N THR A 478 -2.47 17.10 19.81
CA THR A 478 -2.53 18.52 20.19
C THR A 478 -2.71 19.42 18.95
N PRO A 479 -3.53 20.48 19.02
CA PRO A 479 -3.75 21.35 17.87
C PRO A 479 -2.56 22.29 17.64
N ALA A 480 -2.16 22.47 16.39
CA ALA A 480 -1.07 23.39 16.02
C ALA A 480 -1.41 24.87 16.30
N LYS A 481 -2.71 25.22 16.21
CA LYS A 481 -3.23 26.56 16.46
C LYS A 481 -4.50 26.43 17.31
N PRO A 482 -4.44 26.53 18.64
CA PRO A 482 -5.61 26.39 19.50
C PRO A 482 -6.69 27.43 19.15
N ARG A 483 -7.97 27.02 19.18
CA ARG A 483 -9.14 27.91 19.10
C ARG A 483 -10.09 27.67 20.27
N ALA A 484 -11.05 28.55 20.47
CA ALA A 484 -12.13 28.32 21.43
C ALA A 484 -12.95 27.08 21.02
N ALA A 485 -13.38 26.28 21.99
CA ALA A 485 -14.21 25.11 21.74
C ALA A 485 -15.55 25.52 21.13
N ASP A 486 -15.91 24.93 19.99
CA ASP A 486 -17.25 24.96 19.45
C ASP A 486 -17.91 23.59 19.69
N PRO A 487 -18.88 23.48 20.61
CA PRO A 487 -19.58 22.22 20.88
C PRO A 487 -20.26 21.63 19.63
N ALA A 488 -20.66 22.47 18.67
CA ALA A 488 -21.25 21.98 17.43
C ALA A 488 -20.21 21.34 16.50
N SER A 489 -18.89 21.43 16.77
CA SER A 489 -17.85 20.82 15.94
C SER A 489 -17.93 19.30 15.93
N LEU A 490 -18.49 18.70 16.99
CA LEU A 490 -18.78 17.28 17.08
C LEU A 490 -20.27 17.07 17.27
N THR A 491 -20.87 16.19 16.47
CA THR A 491 -22.23 15.70 16.71
C THR A 491 -22.21 14.18 16.66
N VAL A 492 -22.44 13.54 17.81
CA VAL A 492 -22.66 12.09 17.89
C VAL A 492 -24.17 11.85 17.93
N PHE A 493 -24.70 11.10 16.97
CA PHE A 493 -26.13 10.79 16.89
C PHE A 493 -26.34 9.28 16.82
N GLN A 494 -27.35 8.78 17.50
CA GLN A 494 -27.63 7.35 17.53
C GLN A 494 -28.41 6.90 16.30
N GLY A 495 -28.08 5.72 15.78
CA GLY A 495 -28.88 5.08 14.75
C GLY A 495 -28.92 3.57 14.93
N LYS A 496 -30.03 2.94 14.52
CA LYS A 496 -30.15 1.47 14.54
C LYS A 496 -29.26 0.83 13.48
N THR A 497 -28.70 -0.35 13.76
CA THR A 497 -27.89 -1.09 12.78
C THR A 497 -28.72 -1.44 11.54
N VAL A 498 -28.23 -1.10 10.35
CA VAL A 498 -28.87 -1.43 9.07
C VAL A 498 -28.22 -2.67 8.49
N TYR A 499 -28.81 -3.85 8.73
CA TYR A 499 -28.24 -5.11 8.26
C TYR A 499 -28.47 -5.34 6.76
N ALA A 500 -27.41 -5.70 6.04
CA ALA A 500 -27.48 -6.11 4.63
C ALA A 500 -28.28 -7.42 4.38
N SER A 501 -28.81 -8.07 5.41
CA SER A 501 -29.52 -9.35 5.30
C SER A 501 -30.92 -9.36 5.95
N ALA A 502 -31.29 -8.32 6.70
CA ALA A 502 -32.60 -8.27 7.36
C ALA A 502 -33.67 -7.93 6.33
N SER A 503 -34.61 -8.84 6.12
CA SER A 503 -35.76 -8.66 5.23
C SER A 503 -36.82 -7.71 5.77
N GLU A 504 -36.73 -7.27 7.02
CA GLU A 504 -37.89 -6.77 7.76
C GLU A 504 -37.96 -5.27 8.09
N ASP A 505 -36.89 -4.46 7.99
CA ASP A 505 -36.97 -3.08 8.49
C ASP A 505 -36.69 -1.98 7.44
N ASN A 506 -37.70 -1.67 6.62
CA ASN A 506 -37.67 -0.52 5.69
C ASN A 506 -37.63 0.82 6.43
N ASP A 507 -38.43 0.90 7.48
CA ASP A 507 -38.62 2.15 8.22
C ASP A 507 -37.29 2.56 8.86
N ILE A 508 -36.49 1.59 9.33
CA ILE A 508 -35.15 1.86 9.86
C ILE A 508 -34.23 2.46 8.78
N LEU A 509 -34.17 1.88 7.58
CA LEU A 509 -33.33 2.39 6.50
C LEU A 509 -33.77 3.81 6.09
N GLN A 510 -35.07 4.03 5.88
CA GLN A 510 -35.60 5.33 5.47
C GLN A 510 -35.44 6.38 6.56
N CYS A 511 -35.67 6.02 7.84
CA CYS A 511 -35.44 6.90 8.98
C CYS A 511 -33.96 7.27 9.10
N ALA A 512 -33.05 6.31 8.96
CA ALA A 512 -31.61 6.56 9.03
C ALA A 512 -31.15 7.53 7.92
N VAL A 513 -31.59 7.32 6.67
CA VAL A 513 -31.27 8.24 5.57
C VAL A 513 -31.89 9.62 5.82
N ALA A 514 -33.15 9.69 6.27
CA ALA A 514 -33.82 10.96 6.55
C ALA A 514 -33.14 11.77 7.66
N GLU A 515 -32.68 11.09 8.72
CA GLU A 515 -31.92 11.69 9.83
C GLU A 515 -30.59 12.29 9.32
N ILE A 516 -29.83 11.52 8.53
CA ILE A 516 -28.56 12.00 7.95
C ILE A 516 -28.81 13.19 7.02
N ILE A 517 -29.82 13.13 6.16
CA ILE A 517 -30.18 14.22 5.24
C ILE A 517 -30.59 15.49 6.00
N ALA A 518 -31.32 15.36 7.12
CA ALA A 518 -31.70 16.52 7.94
C ALA A 518 -30.48 17.22 8.55
N LEU A 519 -29.48 16.46 9.02
CA LEU A 519 -28.21 17.01 9.49
C LEU A 519 -27.44 17.69 8.35
N PHE A 520 -27.44 17.09 7.16
CA PHE A 520 -26.86 17.67 5.95
C PHE A 520 -27.52 19.00 5.57
N GLU A 521 -28.85 19.05 5.54
CA GLU A 521 -29.61 20.24 5.21
C GLU A 521 -29.32 21.38 6.18
N ARG A 522 -29.27 21.09 7.48
CA ARG A 522 -28.89 22.06 8.50
C ARG A 522 -27.50 22.63 8.26
N GLU A 523 -26.53 21.78 7.94
CA GLU A 523 -25.15 22.19 7.67
C GLU A 523 -25.04 23.07 6.40
N VAL A 524 -25.73 22.67 5.32
CA VAL A 524 -25.75 23.44 4.06
C VAL A 524 -26.42 24.80 4.22
N THR A 525 -27.56 24.84 4.89
CA THR A 525 -28.35 26.08 5.05
C THR A 525 -27.71 27.06 6.03
N THR A 526 -27.09 26.56 7.10
CA THR A 526 -26.48 27.41 8.14
C THR A 526 -25.09 27.91 7.75
N ASN A 527 -24.28 27.06 7.11
CA ASN A 527 -22.87 27.35 6.85
C ASN A 527 -22.55 27.58 5.36
N ASN A 528 -23.57 27.68 4.49
CA ASN A 528 -23.45 27.83 3.04
C ASN A 528 -22.50 26.80 2.38
N ARG A 529 -22.49 25.57 2.91
CA ARG A 529 -21.62 24.51 2.37
C ARG A 529 -22.02 24.12 0.95
N VAL A 530 -21.05 23.69 0.15
CA VAL A 530 -21.21 23.14 -1.20
C VAL A 530 -20.87 21.64 -1.23
N PRO A 531 -21.20 20.87 -2.28
CA PRO A 531 -20.99 19.43 -2.33
C PRO A 531 -19.57 18.96 -1.97
N GLU A 532 -18.53 19.66 -2.42
CA GLU A 532 -17.14 19.32 -2.13
C GLU A 532 -16.70 19.50 -0.68
N ASP A 533 -17.51 20.19 0.13
CA ASP A 533 -17.22 20.36 1.56
C ASP A 533 -17.49 19.08 2.37
N PHE A 534 -18.17 18.09 1.78
CA PHE A 534 -18.62 16.90 2.49
C PHE A 534 -17.86 15.63 2.10
N LEU A 535 -17.43 14.88 3.11
CA LEU A 535 -16.92 13.51 3.02
C LEU A 535 -17.81 12.57 3.83
N ILE A 536 -18.15 11.40 3.29
CA ILE A 536 -18.78 10.32 4.04
C ILE A 536 -17.84 9.12 4.05
N VAL A 537 -17.50 8.66 5.25
CA VAL A 537 -16.58 7.55 5.49
C VAL A 537 -17.36 6.36 6.04
N THR A 538 -17.16 5.19 5.44
CA THR A 538 -17.77 3.93 5.89
C THR A 538 -16.77 2.78 5.84
N PRO A 539 -16.88 1.72 6.65
CA PRO A 539 -15.98 0.57 6.55
C PRO A 539 -16.11 -0.22 5.25
N PHE A 540 -17.33 -0.34 4.70
CA PHE A 540 -17.63 -1.21 3.56
C PHE A 540 -18.32 -0.48 2.41
N THR A 541 -17.84 -0.72 1.20
CA THR A 541 -18.40 -0.15 -0.04
C THR A 541 -19.26 -1.15 -0.83
N LYS A 542 -19.01 -2.45 -0.66
CA LYS A 542 -19.71 -3.54 -1.36
C LYS A 542 -21.01 -3.90 -0.63
N LYS A 543 -22.14 -3.89 -1.34
CA LYS A 543 -23.49 -4.25 -0.81
C LYS A 543 -23.88 -3.47 0.45
N ASN A 544 -23.79 -2.14 0.40
CA ASN A 544 -24.11 -1.24 1.51
C ASN A 544 -25.41 -0.45 1.24
N PRO A 545 -26.59 -1.01 1.60
CA PRO A 545 -27.88 -0.42 1.23
C PRO A 545 -28.13 0.97 1.85
N LEU A 546 -27.56 1.25 3.02
CA LEU A 546 -27.65 2.58 3.63
C LEU A 546 -26.92 3.63 2.79
N MET A 547 -25.71 3.31 2.34
CA MET A 547 -24.91 4.23 1.54
C MET A 547 -25.47 4.39 0.11
N ASP A 548 -25.96 3.31 -0.49
CA ASP A 548 -26.64 3.37 -1.80
C ASP A 548 -27.92 4.23 -1.74
N ALA A 549 -28.70 4.12 -0.66
CA ALA A 549 -29.89 4.94 -0.46
C ALA A 549 -29.54 6.40 -0.17
N LEU A 550 -28.51 6.63 0.64
CA LEU A 550 -28.02 7.96 0.96
C LEU A 550 -27.46 8.68 -0.28
N GLN A 551 -26.74 7.99 -1.17
CA GLN A 551 -26.23 8.57 -2.41
C GLN A 551 -27.37 9.09 -3.30
N ILE A 552 -28.44 8.31 -3.46
CA ILE A 552 -29.63 8.73 -4.23
C ILE A 552 -30.29 9.93 -3.55
N ALA A 553 -30.52 9.85 -2.24
CA ALA A 553 -31.15 10.94 -1.48
C ALA A 553 -30.34 12.24 -1.55
N LEU A 554 -29.00 12.16 -1.46
CA LEU A 554 -28.10 13.31 -1.56
C LEU A 554 -28.10 13.92 -2.97
N ASN A 555 -28.10 13.11 -4.03
CA ASN A 555 -28.19 13.64 -5.39
C ASN A 555 -29.51 14.41 -5.62
N VAL A 556 -30.63 13.87 -5.10
CA VAL A 556 -31.94 14.55 -5.15
C VAL A 556 -31.92 15.83 -4.31
N PHE A 557 -31.41 15.78 -3.08
CA PHE A 557 -31.29 16.94 -2.19
C PHE A 557 -30.44 18.06 -2.80
N TRP A 558 -29.26 17.73 -3.30
CA TRP A 558 -28.35 18.70 -3.90
C TRP A 558 -28.93 19.32 -5.16
N LYS A 559 -29.64 18.53 -5.97
CA LYS A 559 -30.34 19.03 -7.14
C LYS A 559 -31.42 20.05 -6.76
N ASP A 560 -32.27 19.75 -5.76
CA ASP A 560 -33.30 20.68 -5.28
C ASP A 560 -32.70 21.99 -4.75
N ILE A 561 -31.65 21.91 -3.93
CA ILE A 561 -31.07 23.10 -3.29
C ILE A 561 -30.29 23.98 -4.28
N MET A 562 -29.55 23.38 -5.22
CA MET A 562 -28.79 24.10 -6.26
C MET A 562 -29.69 24.81 -7.30
N GLU A 563 -30.99 24.50 -7.31
CA GLU A 563 -31.97 25.18 -8.16
C GLU A 563 -32.69 26.34 -7.46
N LYS A 564 -32.51 26.50 -6.15
CA LYS A 564 -33.06 27.66 -5.41
C LYS A 564 -32.21 28.89 -5.73
N ASP A 565 -32.82 29.88 -6.39
CA ASP A 565 -32.17 31.11 -6.87
C ASP A 565 -31.27 31.76 -5.81
N GLN A 566 -31.80 31.98 -4.61
CA GLN A 566 -31.07 32.59 -3.51
C GLN A 566 -29.81 31.81 -3.08
N TYR A 567 -29.85 30.49 -3.14
CA TYR A 567 -28.71 29.66 -2.74
C TYR A 567 -27.66 29.61 -3.85
N ILE A 568 -28.08 29.36 -5.10
CA ILE A 568 -27.13 29.27 -6.22
C ILE A 568 -26.45 30.61 -6.53
N GLU A 569 -27.14 31.75 -6.35
CA GLU A 569 -26.53 33.08 -6.50
C GLU A 569 -25.43 33.31 -5.46
N ARG A 570 -25.66 32.93 -4.19
CA ARG A 570 -24.62 32.99 -3.15
C ARG A 570 -23.44 32.08 -3.48
N VAL A 571 -23.70 30.83 -3.85
CA VAL A 571 -22.65 29.86 -4.22
C VAL A 571 -21.81 30.38 -5.39
N LYS A 572 -22.44 30.91 -6.45
CA LYS A 572 -21.74 31.49 -7.62
C LYS A 572 -20.96 32.76 -7.29
N GLY A 573 -21.39 33.51 -6.28
CA GLY A 573 -20.69 34.70 -5.79
C GLY A 573 -19.40 34.40 -5.01
N VAL A 574 -19.33 33.24 -4.36
CA VAL A 574 -18.22 32.88 -3.44
C VAL A 574 -17.28 31.81 -4.02
N HIS A 575 -17.80 30.79 -4.71
CA HIS A 575 -17.01 29.64 -5.13
C HIS A 575 -16.59 29.73 -6.61
N PRO A 576 -15.26 29.76 -6.91
CA PRO A 576 -14.76 29.91 -8.28
C PRO A 576 -15.23 28.83 -9.25
N TYR A 577 -15.24 27.57 -8.80
CA TYR A 577 -15.68 26.43 -9.62
C TYR A 577 -17.16 26.56 -10.00
N TRP A 578 -18.04 26.82 -9.02
CA TRP A 578 -19.49 26.84 -9.23
C TRP A 578 -19.99 28.04 -10.05
N LYS A 579 -19.19 29.11 -10.16
CA LYS A 579 -19.53 30.34 -10.89
C LYS A 579 -19.96 30.07 -12.34
N SER A 580 -19.24 29.19 -13.05
CA SER A 580 -19.48 28.86 -14.45
C SER A 580 -20.40 27.64 -14.66
N ILE A 581 -20.81 26.97 -13.58
CA ILE A 581 -21.61 25.75 -13.70
C ILE A 581 -23.06 26.05 -14.08
N ASP A 582 -23.54 25.35 -15.11
CA ASP A 582 -24.96 25.29 -15.44
C ASP A 582 -25.63 24.16 -14.64
N THR A 583 -26.56 24.52 -13.76
CA THR A 583 -27.30 23.56 -12.93
C THR A 583 -28.41 22.84 -13.70
N ARG A 584 -28.68 23.23 -14.96
CA ARG A 584 -29.64 22.55 -15.86
C ARG A 584 -29.04 21.33 -16.55
N VAL A 585 -27.73 21.16 -16.53
CA VAL A 585 -27.02 20.01 -17.11
C VAL A 585 -26.92 18.88 -16.08
N TYR A 586 -26.90 17.62 -16.54
CA TYR A 586 -26.71 16.48 -15.65
C TYR A 586 -25.40 16.59 -14.84
N ARG A 587 -25.49 16.28 -13.54
CA ARG A 587 -24.35 16.37 -12.62
C ARG A 587 -24.50 15.42 -11.44
N ARG A 588 -23.43 14.69 -11.15
CA ARG A 588 -23.33 13.84 -9.96
C ARG A 588 -22.91 14.69 -8.76
N TYR A 589 -23.87 15.13 -7.97
CA TYR A 589 -23.60 15.90 -6.76
C TYR A 589 -23.08 15.04 -5.62
N ALA A 590 -23.40 13.74 -5.60
CA ALA A 590 -22.86 12.78 -4.64
C ALA A 590 -22.36 11.51 -5.35
N ILE A 591 -21.14 11.09 -5.02
CA ILE A 591 -20.45 9.97 -5.65
C ILE A 591 -20.00 8.98 -4.58
N PHE A 592 -20.51 7.76 -4.67
CA PHE A 592 -20.06 6.63 -3.87
C PHE A 592 -19.03 5.80 -4.62
N HIS A 593 -17.78 5.96 -4.21
CA HIS A 593 -16.66 5.20 -4.74
C HIS A 593 -16.67 3.80 -4.13
N LYS A 594 -16.87 2.78 -4.97
CA LYS A 594 -16.71 1.38 -4.57
C LYS A 594 -15.45 0.86 -5.27
N SER A 595 -14.45 0.46 -4.49
CA SER A 595 -13.29 -0.25 -5.03
C SER A 595 -13.63 -1.73 -5.17
N GLU A 596 -13.24 -2.36 -6.28
CA GLU A 596 -13.06 -3.82 -6.29
C GLU A 596 -11.73 -4.18 -5.61
N ASP A 597 -11.68 -5.39 -5.06
CA ASP A 597 -10.58 -5.93 -4.27
C ASP A 597 -9.21 -5.62 -4.92
N GLY A 598 -8.44 -4.72 -4.30
CA GLY A 598 -7.09 -4.34 -4.73
C GLY A 598 -6.97 -3.26 -5.83
N CYS A 599 -8.07 -2.69 -6.33
CA CYS A 599 -8.03 -1.67 -7.40
C CYS A 599 -8.07 -0.22 -6.87
N SER A 600 -7.25 0.66 -7.47
CA SER A 600 -7.25 2.10 -7.16
C SER A 600 -8.48 2.79 -7.72
N ILE A 601 -9.21 3.54 -6.88
CA ILE A 601 -10.32 4.41 -7.31
C ILE A 601 -9.81 5.76 -7.84
N ASP A 602 -10.52 6.36 -8.79
CA ASP A 602 -10.22 7.72 -9.24
C ASP A 602 -11.02 8.76 -8.44
N THR A 603 -10.40 9.29 -7.39
CA THR A 603 -11.04 10.31 -6.55
C THR A 603 -11.29 11.63 -7.28
N ASN A 604 -10.67 11.87 -8.45
CA ASN A 604 -10.83 13.11 -9.21
C ASN A 604 -12.27 13.32 -9.68
N GLU A 605 -13.03 12.24 -9.95
CA GLU A 605 -14.44 12.33 -10.34
C GLU A 605 -15.30 13.06 -9.31
N SER A 606 -14.88 13.04 -8.04
CA SER A 606 -15.63 13.57 -6.90
C SER A 606 -15.00 14.79 -6.25
N THR A 607 -14.06 15.46 -6.94
CA THR A 607 -13.44 16.69 -6.44
C THR A 607 -14.49 17.76 -6.10
N HIS A 608 -15.55 17.87 -6.93
CA HIS A 608 -16.64 18.84 -6.78
C HIS A 608 -17.99 18.23 -6.39
N SER A 609 -17.96 17.06 -5.74
CA SER A 609 -19.15 16.30 -5.34
C SER A 609 -19.01 15.89 -3.89
N THR A 610 -20.12 15.62 -3.19
CA THR A 610 -20.08 14.90 -1.92
C THR A 610 -19.43 13.54 -2.14
N ARG A 611 -18.28 13.31 -1.52
CA ARG A 611 -17.48 12.11 -1.72
C ARG A 611 -17.85 11.08 -0.66
N MET A 612 -18.20 9.88 -1.09
CA MET A 612 -18.52 8.76 -0.19
C MET A 612 -17.52 7.64 -0.48
N VAL A 613 -16.78 7.19 0.52
CA VAL A 613 -15.61 6.31 0.36
C VAL A 613 -15.45 5.32 1.52
N SER A 614 -14.68 4.25 1.28
CA SER A 614 -14.21 3.38 2.36
C SER A 614 -13.25 4.12 3.30
N ILE A 615 -13.01 3.61 4.52
CA ILE A 615 -11.97 4.12 5.42
C ILE A 615 -10.60 4.15 4.72
N HIS A 616 -10.22 3.08 4.01
CA HIS A 616 -8.95 2.98 3.26
C HIS A 616 -8.81 4.09 2.22
N SER A 617 -9.86 4.29 1.43
CA SER A 617 -9.90 5.27 0.36
C SER A 617 -10.01 6.72 0.86
N SER A 618 -10.46 6.92 2.11
CA SER A 618 -10.49 8.25 2.75
C SER A 618 -9.12 8.74 3.23
N LYS A 619 -8.11 7.86 3.29
CA LYS A 619 -6.78 8.22 3.75
C LYS A 619 -6.17 9.27 2.82
N GLY A 620 -5.45 10.24 3.40
CA GLY A 620 -4.92 11.41 2.68
C GLY A 620 -5.95 12.50 2.34
N ASP A 621 -7.24 12.18 2.30
CA ASP A 621 -8.29 13.14 1.99
C ASP A 621 -8.83 13.83 3.26
N GLY A 622 -9.29 15.08 3.13
CA GLY A 622 -9.91 15.79 4.24
C GLY A 622 -10.80 16.93 3.76
N ARG A 623 -11.97 17.04 4.38
CA ARG A 623 -13.03 17.98 4.00
C ARG A 623 -13.58 18.73 5.19
N GLU A 624 -14.28 19.83 4.94
CA GLU A 624 -14.85 20.67 5.98
C GLU A 624 -15.77 19.89 6.93
N VAL A 625 -16.63 19.06 6.34
CA VAL A 625 -17.64 18.27 7.07
C VAL A 625 -17.46 16.80 6.76
N VAL A 626 -17.40 15.96 7.81
CA VAL A 626 -17.24 14.52 7.68
C VAL A 626 -18.35 13.78 8.41
N PHE A 627 -19.00 12.85 7.72
CA PHE A 627 -19.92 11.88 8.33
C PHE A 627 -19.23 10.51 8.41
N VAL A 628 -19.18 9.94 9.61
CA VAL A 628 -18.66 8.59 9.85
C VAL A 628 -19.85 7.67 10.11
N ILE A 629 -20.04 6.67 9.23
CA ILE A 629 -21.25 5.84 9.19
C ILE A 629 -20.90 4.35 9.16
N GLY A 630 -21.50 3.58 10.07
CA GLY A 630 -21.39 2.12 10.12
C GLY A 630 -20.09 1.61 10.75
N VAL A 631 -19.38 2.46 11.51
CA VAL A 631 -18.18 2.07 12.26
C VAL A 631 -18.61 1.41 13.58
N THR A 632 -18.49 0.09 13.61
CA THR A 632 -18.72 -0.77 14.78
C THR A 632 -17.50 -1.64 15.02
N GLU A 633 -17.36 -2.20 16.22
CA GLU A 633 -16.29 -3.15 16.54
C GLU A 633 -16.30 -4.33 15.55
N SER A 634 -17.49 -4.84 15.24
CA SER A 634 -17.67 -5.95 14.30
C SER A 634 -17.19 -5.58 12.88
N ALA A 635 -17.49 -4.37 12.42
CA ALA A 635 -17.08 -3.88 11.11
C ALA A 635 -15.55 -3.70 11.04
N LEU A 636 -14.95 -3.12 12.07
CA LEU A 636 -13.50 -2.91 12.10
C LEU A 636 -12.73 -4.24 12.26
N LYS A 637 -13.23 -5.16 13.09
CA LYS A 637 -12.65 -6.51 13.27
C LYS A 637 -12.62 -7.31 11.97
N LEU A 638 -13.60 -7.14 11.07
CA LEU A 638 -13.57 -7.81 9.78
C LEU A 638 -12.37 -7.38 8.92
N ILE A 639 -11.91 -6.15 9.07
CA ILE A 639 -10.75 -5.61 8.35
C ILE A 639 -9.46 -5.91 9.12
N SER A 640 -9.49 -5.85 10.45
CA SER A 640 -8.32 -6.06 11.33
C SER A 640 -8.05 -7.54 11.68
N GLN A 641 -8.55 -8.48 10.87
CA GLN A 641 -8.35 -9.93 11.03
C GLN A 641 -8.88 -10.48 12.37
N GLY A 642 -9.98 -9.91 12.87
CA GLY A 642 -10.71 -10.39 14.05
C GLY A 642 -10.16 -9.90 15.40
N SER A 643 -9.14 -9.03 15.41
CA SER A 643 -8.47 -8.60 16.66
C SER A 643 -8.41 -7.08 16.82
N ILE A 644 -8.43 -6.61 18.08
CA ILE A 644 -8.25 -5.19 18.45
C ILE A 644 -6.73 -4.89 18.47
N ASN A 645 -6.17 -4.76 17.28
CA ASN A 645 -4.74 -4.55 17.04
C ASN A 645 -4.47 -3.14 16.47
N LEU A 646 -3.23 -2.90 16.00
CA LEU A 646 -2.83 -1.63 15.39
C LEU A 646 -3.75 -1.23 14.21
N ILE A 647 -4.15 -2.19 13.38
CA ILE A 647 -5.02 -1.94 12.22
C ILE A 647 -6.40 -1.51 12.70
N TYR A 648 -6.97 -2.17 13.72
CA TYR A 648 -8.27 -1.80 14.30
C TYR A 648 -8.27 -0.35 14.79
N ASP A 649 -7.30 0.02 15.65
CA ASP A 649 -7.21 1.37 16.20
C ASP A 649 -6.88 2.40 15.10
N SER A 650 -6.10 2.01 14.07
CA SER A 650 -5.81 2.85 12.90
C SER A 650 -7.03 3.10 12.02
N LEU A 651 -7.92 2.12 11.82
CA LEU A 651 -9.14 2.29 11.04
C LEU A 651 -10.07 3.31 11.71
N LEU A 652 -10.26 3.19 13.03
CA LEU A 652 -11.03 4.16 13.80
C LEU A 652 -10.39 5.55 13.72
N HIS A 653 -9.08 5.64 13.99
CA HIS A 653 -8.33 6.89 13.97
C HIS A 653 -8.39 7.59 12.60
N VAL A 654 -8.23 6.86 11.50
CA VAL A 654 -8.36 7.42 10.15
C VAL A 654 -9.77 7.94 9.92
N ALA A 655 -10.81 7.18 10.28
CA ALA A 655 -12.21 7.56 10.07
C ALA A 655 -12.57 8.88 10.77
N ILE A 656 -12.12 9.08 12.01
CA ILE A 656 -12.48 10.26 12.84
C ILE A 656 -11.51 11.44 12.74
N THR A 657 -10.54 11.40 11.82
CA THR A 657 -9.56 12.49 11.64
C THR A 657 -9.60 13.15 10.26
N ARG A 658 -10.61 12.88 9.43
CA ARG A 658 -10.69 13.45 8.07
C ARG A 658 -11.24 14.88 8.04
N GLN A 659 -11.93 15.31 9.09
CA GLN A 659 -12.60 16.59 9.18
C GLN A 659 -11.62 17.76 9.31
N LYS A 660 -11.99 18.91 8.75
CA LYS A 660 -11.36 20.20 8.99
C LYS A 660 -12.14 21.04 10.00
N ASP A 661 -13.47 20.92 10.04
CA ASP A 661 -14.32 21.76 10.90
C ASP A 661 -15.44 21.02 11.65
N ARG A 662 -16.21 20.15 10.99
CA ARG A 662 -17.36 19.43 11.59
C ARG A 662 -17.21 17.91 11.45
N LEU A 663 -17.42 17.17 12.54
CA LEU A 663 -17.53 15.70 12.57
C LEU A 663 -18.92 15.27 13.02
N TYR A 664 -19.60 14.51 12.17
CA TYR A 664 -20.84 13.81 12.47
C TYR A 664 -20.55 12.32 12.61
N PHE A 665 -20.69 11.77 13.81
CA PHE A 665 -20.46 10.35 14.08
C PHE A 665 -21.79 9.64 14.33
N ARG A 666 -22.16 8.71 13.46
CA ARG A 666 -23.34 7.87 13.67
C ARG A 666 -22.99 6.69 14.56
N LEU A 667 -23.45 6.73 15.81
CA LEU A 667 -23.23 5.68 16.80
C LEU A 667 -24.29 4.60 16.71
N GLU A 668 -23.88 3.36 16.53
CA GLU A 668 -24.78 2.20 16.67
C GLU A 668 -24.79 1.77 18.13
N ASN A 669 -25.98 1.72 18.73
CA ASN A 669 -26.13 1.37 20.14
C ASN A 669 -26.15 -0.15 20.31
N ASN A 670 -25.04 -0.83 20.03
CA ASN A 670 -24.92 -2.29 20.09
C ASN A 670 -24.09 -2.77 21.30
N ASN A 671 -23.72 -1.85 22.21
CA ASN A 671 -22.85 -2.11 23.37
C ASN A 671 -21.49 -2.75 23.04
N ASP A 672 -20.94 -2.50 21.86
CA ASP A 672 -19.61 -2.98 21.47
C ASP A 672 -18.47 -2.07 21.98
N ASP A 673 -17.21 -2.41 21.67
CA ASP A 673 -16.03 -1.61 22.05
C ASP A 673 -16.13 -0.13 21.62
N ILE A 674 -16.63 0.16 20.40
CA ILE A 674 -16.77 1.53 19.89
C ILE A 674 -17.80 2.30 20.71
N HIS A 675 -18.93 1.66 20.99
CA HIS A 675 -19.95 2.22 21.85
C HIS A 675 -19.46 2.47 23.28
N GLY A 676 -18.69 1.53 23.84
CA GLY A 676 -18.06 1.66 25.15
C GLY A 676 -17.08 2.84 25.24
N ARG A 677 -16.21 3.00 24.23
CA ARG A 677 -15.26 4.13 24.15
C ARG A 677 -15.99 5.47 24.11
N ILE A 678 -17.03 5.59 23.28
CA ILE A 678 -17.78 6.85 23.15
C ILE A 678 -18.59 7.17 24.41
N LYS A 679 -19.17 6.16 25.09
CA LYS A 679 -19.82 6.35 26.40
C LYS A 679 -18.84 6.85 27.47
N THR A 680 -17.62 6.33 27.47
CA THR A 680 -16.59 6.71 28.45
C THR A 680 -16.06 8.13 28.21
N ALA A 681 -16.12 8.64 26.98
CA ALA A 681 -15.66 9.98 26.59
C ALA A 681 -16.54 11.15 27.10
N GLU A 682 -17.52 10.91 27.99
CA GLU A 682 -18.48 11.91 28.52
C GLU A 682 -19.20 12.73 27.42
N THR A 683 -19.46 12.11 26.27
CA THR A 683 -20.17 12.78 25.17
C THR A 683 -21.68 12.67 25.37
N ASP A 684 -22.44 13.73 25.13
CA ASP A 684 -23.91 13.68 25.18
C ASP A 684 -24.44 12.76 24.06
N ILE A 685 -25.02 11.62 24.45
CA ILE A 685 -25.59 10.64 23.52
C ILE A 685 -27.11 10.72 23.56
N ALA A 686 -27.76 11.03 22.43
CA ALA A 686 -29.21 10.96 22.31
C ALA A 686 -29.69 9.51 22.47
N VAL A 687 -30.69 9.27 23.32
CA VAL A 687 -31.11 7.92 23.76
C VAL A 687 -31.83 7.13 22.66
N GLY A 688 -31.46 5.87 22.52
CA GLY A 688 -32.06 4.85 21.67
C GLY A 688 -31.75 3.44 22.21
N SER A 689 -32.49 2.43 21.78
CA SER A 689 -32.41 1.06 22.33
C SER A 689 -31.31 0.20 21.68
N THR A 690 -30.90 -0.85 22.40
CA THR A 690 -29.77 -1.74 22.08
C THR A 690 -30.20 -3.06 21.46
N ASP A 691 -29.39 -3.62 20.54
CA ASP A 691 -29.52 -5.01 20.04
C ASP A 691 -28.15 -5.73 20.03
N PHE A 692 -28.20 -7.04 20.31
CA PHE A 692 -27.07 -7.98 20.44
C PHE A 692 -26.76 -8.66 19.09
N ASP A 693 -25.48 -8.75 18.69
CA ASP A 693 -25.07 -9.37 17.41
C ASP A 693 -25.09 -10.91 17.49
N VAL A 694 -26.13 -11.52 16.93
CA VAL A 694 -26.39 -12.97 16.99
C VAL A 694 -25.51 -13.77 16.01
N LEU A 695 -24.74 -14.74 16.52
CA LEU A 695 -24.05 -15.75 15.70
C LEU A 695 -25.04 -16.58 14.87
N LYS A 696 -24.85 -16.59 13.55
CA LYS A 696 -25.65 -17.40 12.62
C LYS A 696 -25.03 -18.78 12.41
N LYS A 697 -25.87 -19.82 12.38
CA LYS A 697 -25.49 -21.20 11.97
C LYS A 697 -25.05 -21.29 10.51
N ARG A 698 -25.54 -20.37 9.67
CA ARG A 698 -25.24 -20.32 8.24
C ARG A 698 -24.04 -19.43 7.94
N ILE A 699 -23.01 -20.02 7.34
CA ILE A 699 -21.80 -19.33 6.90
C ILE A 699 -21.73 -19.34 5.38
N LYS A 700 -21.25 -18.23 4.81
CA LYS A 700 -20.95 -18.11 3.39
C LYS A 700 -19.52 -18.55 3.14
N MET A 701 -19.29 -19.41 2.16
CA MET A 701 -17.95 -19.89 1.78
C MET A 701 -17.01 -18.73 1.38
N SER A 702 -17.54 -17.65 0.79
CA SER A 702 -16.74 -16.45 0.47
C SER A 702 -16.02 -15.88 1.69
N LYS A 703 -16.64 -15.89 2.88
CA LYS A 703 -15.99 -15.43 4.13
C LYS A 703 -14.79 -16.31 4.54
N ILE A 704 -14.83 -17.59 4.18
CA ILE A 704 -13.73 -18.52 4.48
C ILE A 704 -12.58 -18.29 3.49
N VAL A 705 -12.90 -18.14 2.20
CA VAL A 705 -11.93 -17.77 1.15
C VAL A 705 -11.17 -16.51 1.55
N GLU A 706 -11.90 -15.43 1.90
CA GLU A 706 -11.31 -14.16 2.36
C GLU A 706 -10.32 -14.36 3.53
N LYS A 707 -10.72 -15.14 4.55
CA LYS A 707 -9.85 -15.44 5.71
C LYS A 707 -8.62 -16.30 5.37
N ILE A 708 -8.69 -17.14 4.34
CA ILE A 708 -7.54 -17.94 3.91
C ILE A 708 -6.59 -17.06 3.10
N VAL A 709 -7.09 -16.23 2.18
CA VAL A 709 -6.25 -15.29 1.41
C VAL A 709 -5.52 -14.29 2.32
N GLN A 710 -6.19 -13.81 3.38
CA GLN A 710 -5.58 -12.93 4.38
C GLN A 710 -4.54 -13.64 5.27
N ASP A 711 -4.61 -14.96 5.39
CA ASP A 711 -3.63 -15.79 6.10
C ASP A 711 -2.62 -16.34 5.09
N GLY A 712 -1.67 -15.49 4.69
CA GLY A 712 -0.63 -15.81 3.71
C GLY A 712 0.02 -17.19 3.88
N PRO A 713 0.49 -17.56 5.10
CA PRO A 713 1.04 -18.89 5.36
C PRO A 713 0.05 -20.04 5.08
N CYS A 714 -1.24 -19.87 5.42
CA CYS A 714 -2.26 -20.87 5.13
C CYS A 714 -2.52 -21.01 3.63
N PHE A 715 -2.58 -19.90 2.89
CA PHE A 715 -2.72 -19.92 1.44
C PHE A 715 -1.50 -20.56 0.77
N GLU A 716 -0.28 -20.18 1.17
CA GLU A 716 0.97 -20.71 0.62
C GLU A 716 1.08 -22.23 0.84
N SER A 717 0.72 -22.71 2.03
CA SER A 717 0.64 -24.16 2.30
C SER A 717 -0.37 -24.85 1.40
N LEU A 718 -1.59 -24.32 1.24
CA LEU A 718 -2.57 -24.88 0.31
C LEU A 718 -2.06 -24.83 -1.14
N PHE A 719 -1.32 -23.77 -1.50
CA PHE A 719 -0.80 -23.61 -2.83
C PHE A 719 0.23 -24.68 -3.16
N ILE A 720 1.21 -24.86 -2.28
CA ILE A 720 2.25 -25.88 -2.42
C ILE A 720 1.63 -27.28 -2.36
N ASP A 721 0.76 -27.55 -1.39
CA ASP A 721 0.24 -28.89 -1.13
C ASP A 721 -0.78 -29.35 -2.18
N LEU A 722 -1.59 -28.43 -2.73
CA LEU A 722 -2.76 -28.77 -3.56
C LEU A 722 -2.79 -28.02 -4.89
N ILE A 723 -2.76 -26.68 -4.87
CA ILE A 723 -3.05 -25.86 -6.06
C ILE A 723 -1.98 -26.07 -7.13
N SER A 724 -0.70 -26.12 -6.75
CA SER A 724 0.44 -26.30 -7.66
C SER A 724 0.38 -27.63 -8.43
N LYS A 725 -0.29 -28.65 -7.88
CA LYS A 725 -0.46 -29.96 -8.52
C LYS A 725 -1.37 -29.93 -9.74
N ALA A 726 -2.16 -28.87 -9.90
CA ALA A 726 -2.99 -28.65 -11.09
C ALA A 726 -2.27 -27.88 -12.21
N ASP A 727 -1.02 -27.45 -11.99
CA ASP A 727 -0.22 -26.63 -12.90
C ASP A 727 -0.98 -25.40 -13.45
N PRO A 728 -1.46 -24.49 -12.58
CA PRO A 728 -2.29 -23.38 -13.01
C PRO A 728 -1.48 -22.32 -13.78
N VAL A 729 -1.79 -22.14 -15.07
CA VAL A 729 -1.16 -21.11 -15.93
C VAL A 729 -2.15 -19.99 -16.26
N LEU A 730 -1.89 -18.76 -15.83
CA LEU A 730 -2.71 -17.62 -16.23
C LEU A 730 -2.50 -17.33 -17.74
N PRO A 731 -3.57 -17.29 -18.57
CA PRO A 731 -3.41 -16.99 -19.99
C PRO A 731 -2.91 -15.54 -20.21
N GLU A 732 -2.22 -15.27 -21.32
CA GLU A 732 -1.73 -13.93 -21.63
C GLU A 732 -2.86 -12.89 -21.72
N GLU A 733 -2.59 -11.65 -21.33
CA GLU A 733 -3.51 -10.53 -21.56
C GLU A 733 -3.49 -10.11 -23.02
N THR A 734 -4.63 -9.64 -23.52
CA THR A 734 -4.66 -9.01 -24.83
C THR A 734 -3.81 -7.73 -24.83
N THR A 735 -3.20 -7.40 -25.97
CA THR A 735 -2.33 -6.21 -26.13
C THR A 735 -3.08 -4.87 -26.03
N ASN A 736 -4.38 -4.87 -25.73
CA ASN A 736 -5.20 -3.67 -25.65
C ASN A 736 -4.91 -2.89 -24.35
N LYS A 737 -4.99 -1.55 -24.42
CA LYS A 737 -4.70 -0.66 -23.28
C LYS A 737 -5.47 -1.08 -22.02
N LYS A 738 -4.77 -1.13 -20.88
CA LYS A 738 -5.36 -1.42 -19.56
C LYS A 738 -6.47 -0.42 -19.24
N LEU A 739 -7.69 -0.93 -19.13
CA LEU A 739 -8.88 -0.16 -18.83
C LEU A 739 -8.87 0.28 -17.35
N ILE A 740 -8.94 1.59 -17.11
CA ILE A 740 -9.07 2.16 -15.78
C ILE A 740 -10.42 1.72 -15.18
N ILE A 741 -10.37 1.14 -13.98
CA ILE A 741 -11.52 0.53 -13.30
C ILE A 741 -12.17 1.58 -12.40
N ASP A 742 -13.20 2.26 -12.91
CA ASP A 742 -14.24 2.86 -12.07
C ASP A 742 -15.48 1.94 -12.08
N MET A 743 -16.34 2.03 -11.06
CA MET A 743 -17.57 1.24 -10.93
C MET A 743 -18.53 1.44 -12.09
N GLY A 744 -18.58 2.61 -12.70
CA GLY A 744 -19.34 2.82 -13.94
C GLY A 744 -18.85 1.88 -15.05
N ASN A 745 -17.54 1.79 -15.23
CA ASN A 745 -16.89 0.91 -16.21
C ASN A 745 -17.03 -0.57 -15.81
N HIS A 746 -16.92 -0.92 -14.53
CA HIS A 746 -17.16 -2.29 -14.06
C HIS A 746 -18.62 -2.71 -14.30
N THR A 747 -19.58 -1.89 -13.89
CA THR A 747 -21.01 -2.15 -14.07
C THR A 747 -21.37 -2.35 -15.54
N ILE A 748 -20.82 -1.51 -16.43
CA ILE A 748 -20.95 -1.70 -17.87
C ILE A 748 -20.39 -3.06 -18.29
N ARG A 749 -19.14 -3.38 -17.92
CA ARG A 749 -18.48 -4.63 -18.34
C ARG A 749 -19.18 -5.87 -17.83
N TYR A 750 -19.39 -5.98 -16.52
CA TYR A 750 -20.05 -7.13 -15.91
C TYR A 750 -21.50 -7.25 -16.39
N GLY A 751 -22.27 -6.17 -16.33
CA GLY A 751 -23.68 -6.19 -16.74
C GLY A 751 -23.84 -6.59 -18.20
N SER A 752 -23.04 -6.01 -19.10
CA SER A 752 -23.10 -6.35 -20.52
C SER A 752 -22.62 -7.76 -20.85
N MET A 753 -21.52 -8.20 -20.23
CA MET A 753 -20.99 -9.54 -20.41
C MET A 753 -21.96 -10.59 -19.87
N PHE A 754 -22.46 -10.40 -18.64
CA PHE A 754 -23.35 -11.35 -17.99
C PHE A 754 -24.68 -11.49 -18.75
N MET A 755 -25.29 -10.38 -19.18
CA MET A 755 -26.56 -10.48 -19.92
C MET A 755 -26.38 -11.10 -21.30
N ASN A 756 -25.29 -10.81 -22.01
CA ASN A 756 -25.02 -11.48 -23.28
C ASN A 756 -24.81 -12.98 -23.11
N ILE A 757 -24.12 -13.43 -22.06
CA ILE A 757 -24.01 -14.85 -21.70
C ILE A 757 -25.41 -15.46 -21.45
N ILE A 758 -26.29 -14.78 -20.72
CA ILE A 758 -27.65 -15.27 -20.46
C ILE A 758 -28.47 -15.39 -21.76
N ILE A 759 -28.39 -14.40 -22.64
CA ILE A 759 -29.09 -14.41 -23.94
C ILE A 759 -28.54 -15.54 -24.82
N HIS A 760 -27.21 -15.70 -24.87
CA HIS A 760 -26.57 -16.81 -25.55
C HIS A 760 -27.14 -18.16 -25.09
N CYS A 761 -27.14 -18.40 -23.78
CA CYS A 761 -27.66 -19.63 -23.19
C CYS A 761 -29.15 -19.83 -23.52
N CYS A 762 -29.97 -18.78 -23.53
CA CYS A 762 -31.39 -18.86 -23.91
C CYS A 762 -31.59 -19.20 -25.39
N ASN A 763 -30.75 -18.63 -26.27
CA ASN A 763 -30.79 -18.89 -27.71
C ASN A 763 -30.38 -20.34 -28.01
N HIS A 764 -29.29 -20.82 -27.41
CA HIS A 764 -28.85 -22.20 -27.53
C HIS A 764 -29.91 -23.19 -27.01
N ALA A 765 -30.46 -22.95 -25.82
CA ALA A 765 -31.51 -23.79 -25.24
C ALA A 765 -32.81 -23.82 -26.07
N SER A 766 -33.07 -22.80 -26.89
CA SER A 766 -34.21 -22.80 -27.82
C SER A 766 -33.97 -23.70 -29.04
N ALA A 767 -32.72 -23.92 -29.42
CA ALA A 767 -32.32 -24.77 -30.54
C ALA A 767 -32.17 -26.26 -30.18
N VAL A 768 -31.94 -26.58 -28.91
CA VAL A 768 -31.72 -27.96 -28.42
C VAL A 768 -32.91 -28.48 -27.60
N PRO A 769 -33.39 -29.73 -27.78
CA PRO A 769 -34.40 -30.35 -26.93
C PRO A 769 -33.81 -30.71 -25.55
N SER A 770 -33.91 -29.80 -24.58
CA SER A 770 -33.51 -30.04 -23.18
C SER A 770 -34.65 -29.66 -22.21
N ASP A 771 -34.75 -30.39 -21.09
CA ASP A 771 -35.71 -30.15 -19.99
C ASP A 771 -35.42 -28.87 -19.18
N THR A 772 -34.25 -28.25 -19.38
CA THR A 772 -33.74 -27.13 -18.56
C THR A 772 -34.18 -25.75 -19.07
N LYS A 773 -35.21 -25.71 -19.92
CA LYS A 773 -35.84 -24.49 -20.47
C LYS A 773 -36.55 -23.58 -19.44
N LYS A 774 -36.25 -23.66 -18.13
CA LYS A 774 -37.17 -23.11 -17.11
C LYS A 774 -36.65 -21.95 -16.26
N GLN A 775 -35.37 -21.87 -15.86
CA GLN A 775 -34.95 -20.82 -14.92
C GLN A 775 -34.64 -19.45 -15.57
N PHE A 776 -33.69 -19.37 -16.50
CA PHE A 776 -33.40 -18.11 -17.22
C PHE A 776 -34.61 -17.61 -17.98
N LEU A 777 -35.32 -18.52 -18.67
CA LEU A 777 -36.56 -18.22 -19.37
C LEU A 777 -37.64 -17.70 -18.40
N ALA A 778 -37.83 -18.30 -17.21
CA ALA A 778 -38.79 -17.77 -16.23
C ALA A 778 -38.41 -16.39 -15.69
N ILE A 779 -37.12 -16.13 -15.45
CA ILE A 779 -36.65 -14.80 -15.02
C ILE A 779 -36.97 -13.78 -16.11
N LEU A 780 -36.55 -14.04 -17.36
CA LEU A 780 -36.78 -13.13 -18.47
C LEU A 780 -38.27 -12.98 -18.81
N TYR A 781 -39.10 -14.01 -18.66
CA TYR A 781 -40.56 -13.88 -18.74
C TYR A 781 -41.13 -13.00 -17.63
N GLY A 782 -40.63 -13.14 -16.40
CA GLY A 782 -41.00 -12.25 -15.30
C GLY A 782 -40.62 -10.78 -15.57
N ILE A 783 -39.49 -10.53 -16.23
CA ILE A 783 -39.07 -9.19 -16.64
C ILE A 783 -39.91 -8.65 -17.80
N ARG A 784 -40.22 -9.49 -18.79
CA ARG A 784 -41.05 -9.14 -19.96
C ARG A 784 -42.40 -8.57 -19.52
N ASP A 785 -42.99 -9.14 -18.47
CA ASP A 785 -44.33 -8.80 -18.00
C ASP A 785 -44.33 -7.83 -16.80
N ALA A 786 -43.16 -7.46 -16.27
CA ALA A 786 -43.04 -6.55 -15.13
C ALA A 786 -43.47 -5.12 -15.49
N GLN A 787 -44.23 -4.48 -14.60
CA GLN A 787 -44.68 -3.10 -14.81
C GLN A 787 -43.56 -2.09 -14.49
N ILE A 788 -43.34 -1.16 -15.42
CA ILE A 788 -42.46 0.00 -15.19
C ILE A 788 -43.19 0.94 -14.21
N HIS A 789 -42.52 1.34 -13.13
CA HIS A 789 -43.11 2.21 -12.10
C HIS A 789 -42.26 3.49 -11.92
N PRO A 790 -42.56 4.55 -12.68
CA PRO A 790 -41.97 5.87 -12.46
C PRO A 790 -42.28 6.41 -11.08
N THR A 791 -41.32 7.10 -10.46
CA THR A 791 -41.54 7.81 -9.22
C THR A 791 -40.61 9.01 -9.10
N THR A 792 -41.04 10.08 -8.45
CA THR A 792 -40.26 11.30 -8.25
C THR A 792 -39.62 11.39 -6.86
N GLU A 793 -39.99 10.47 -5.96
CA GLU A 793 -39.53 10.47 -4.57
C GLU A 793 -38.65 9.24 -4.30
N TRP A 794 -37.43 9.47 -3.81
CA TRP A 794 -36.50 8.38 -3.48
C TRP A 794 -37.07 7.40 -2.44
N LYS A 795 -37.90 7.87 -1.48
CA LYS A 795 -38.58 7.02 -0.50
C LYS A 795 -39.54 6.03 -1.16
N LYS A 796 -40.32 6.50 -2.14
CA LYS A 796 -41.24 5.66 -2.92
C LYS A 796 -40.47 4.66 -3.80
N TYR A 797 -39.36 5.09 -4.41
CA TYR A 797 -38.45 4.22 -5.16
C TYR A 797 -37.95 3.03 -4.31
N TYR A 798 -37.39 3.30 -3.13
CA TYR A 798 -36.88 2.25 -2.23
C TYR A 798 -37.98 1.34 -1.68
N LYS A 799 -39.16 1.89 -1.37
CA LYS A 799 -40.31 1.09 -0.96
C LYS A 799 -40.71 0.06 -2.02
N ARG A 800 -40.60 0.40 -3.32
CA ARG A 800 -40.88 -0.52 -4.42
C ARG A 800 -39.82 -1.61 -4.57
N LEU A 801 -38.54 -1.25 -4.53
CA LEU A 801 -37.43 -2.22 -4.55
C LEU A 801 -37.57 -3.26 -3.43
N GLN A 802 -38.01 -2.82 -2.26
CA GLN A 802 -38.20 -3.73 -1.13
C GLN A 802 -39.42 -4.65 -1.32
N ASN A 803 -40.53 -4.14 -1.85
CA ASN A 803 -41.70 -4.95 -2.14
C ASN A 803 -41.38 -6.10 -3.11
N ASN A 804 -40.47 -5.89 -4.08
CA ASN A 804 -40.02 -6.94 -5.00
C ASN A 804 -39.33 -8.13 -4.29
N LYS A 805 -38.83 -7.96 -3.06
CA LYS A 805 -38.16 -9.03 -2.27
C LYS A 805 -39.15 -9.94 -1.52
N LYS A 806 -40.38 -9.50 -1.27
CA LYS A 806 -41.35 -10.29 -0.50
C LYS A 806 -41.67 -11.58 -1.28
N LYS A 807 -41.51 -12.75 -0.64
CA LYS A 807 -41.76 -14.08 -1.22
C LYS A 807 -43.23 -14.38 -1.54
N ASP A 808 -44.12 -13.42 -1.36
CA ASP A 808 -45.55 -13.60 -1.58
C ASP A 808 -45.82 -13.64 -3.08
N SER A 809 -46.17 -14.83 -3.58
CA SER A 809 -46.32 -15.15 -5.02
C SER A 809 -47.48 -14.42 -5.70
N THR A 810 -48.20 -13.56 -4.97
CA THR A 810 -49.36 -12.80 -5.42
C THR A 810 -49.05 -11.33 -5.75
N SER A 811 -47.92 -10.78 -5.31
CA SER A 811 -47.56 -9.39 -5.59
C SER A 811 -46.84 -9.23 -6.92
N ALA A 812 -47.36 -8.35 -7.79
CA ALA A 812 -46.71 -8.01 -9.06
C ALA A 812 -45.32 -7.40 -8.80
N LYS A 813 -44.29 -7.90 -9.51
CA LYS A 813 -42.95 -7.31 -9.47
C LYS A 813 -42.92 -6.04 -10.34
N TYR A 814 -42.24 -5.00 -9.85
CA TYR A 814 -42.12 -3.71 -10.54
C TYR A 814 -40.68 -3.44 -10.97
N ILE A 815 -40.52 -2.68 -12.04
CA ILE A 815 -39.23 -2.07 -12.42
C ILE A 815 -39.33 -0.59 -12.02
N PRO A 816 -38.88 -0.19 -10.81
CA PRO A 816 -38.96 1.20 -10.39
C PRO A 816 -37.95 2.05 -11.18
N VAL A 817 -38.34 3.26 -11.56
CA VAL A 817 -37.47 4.24 -12.22
C VAL A 817 -37.66 5.58 -11.52
N LEU A 818 -36.58 6.14 -10.96
CA LEU A 818 -36.62 7.44 -10.29
C LEU A 818 -36.51 8.54 -11.35
N GLU A 819 -37.53 9.37 -11.47
CA GLU A 819 -37.54 10.59 -12.25
C GLU A 819 -37.04 11.75 -11.37
N CYS A 820 -35.82 12.21 -11.64
CA CYS A 820 -35.27 13.39 -10.98
C CYS A 820 -35.95 14.65 -11.54
N THR A 821 -37.06 15.07 -10.93
CA THR A 821 -37.78 16.30 -11.30
C THR A 821 -36.97 17.54 -10.96
N SER A 822 -37.06 18.57 -11.81
CA SER A 822 -36.39 19.86 -11.64
C SER A 822 -37.41 20.99 -11.46
N ARG A 823 -37.02 22.04 -10.72
CA ARG A 823 -37.76 23.31 -10.62
C ARG A 823 -37.54 24.21 -11.84
N ARG A 824 -36.58 23.89 -12.70
CA ARG A 824 -36.23 24.61 -13.93
C ARG A 824 -36.39 23.69 -15.13
N ASP A 825 -36.43 24.25 -16.35
CA ASP A 825 -36.36 23.43 -17.57
C ASP A 825 -35.01 22.70 -17.61
N ASN A 826 -35.04 21.41 -17.28
CA ASN A 826 -33.87 20.56 -17.14
C ASN A 826 -33.89 19.49 -18.21
N GLN A 827 -33.21 19.78 -19.31
CA GLN A 827 -33.27 18.98 -20.53
C GLN A 827 -32.66 17.60 -20.32
N ASP A 828 -31.53 17.48 -19.60
CA ASP A 828 -30.79 16.21 -19.50
C ASP A 828 -31.48 15.19 -18.60
N TYR A 829 -31.87 15.55 -17.38
CA TYR A 829 -32.46 14.57 -16.45
C TYR A 829 -33.79 14.03 -16.96
N ALA A 830 -34.63 14.89 -17.56
CA ALA A 830 -35.87 14.48 -18.18
C ALA A 830 -35.64 13.66 -19.46
N ALA A 831 -34.64 14.03 -20.28
CA ALA A 831 -34.25 13.24 -21.45
C ALA A 831 -33.72 11.86 -21.04
N TYR A 832 -32.84 11.78 -20.04
CA TYR A 832 -32.26 10.53 -19.57
C TYR A 832 -33.32 9.62 -18.96
N PHE A 833 -34.26 10.17 -18.18
CA PHE A 833 -35.43 9.41 -17.71
C PHE A 833 -36.21 8.80 -18.89
N LYS A 834 -36.51 9.59 -19.92
CA LYS A 834 -37.20 9.11 -21.13
C LYS A 834 -36.41 8.02 -21.85
N ILE A 835 -35.08 8.17 -21.98
CA ILE A 835 -34.20 7.16 -22.57
C ILE A 835 -34.25 5.86 -21.76
N ILE A 836 -34.14 5.92 -20.42
CA ILE A 836 -34.25 4.72 -19.56
C ILE A 836 -35.56 3.99 -19.82
N VAL A 837 -36.69 4.71 -19.76
CA VAL A 837 -38.02 4.11 -19.97
C VAL A 837 -38.17 3.53 -21.38
N ALA A 838 -37.74 4.26 -22.40
CA ALA A 838 -37.79 3.79 -23.79
C ALA A 838 -36.98 2.51 -23.99
N VAL A 839 -35.76 2.45 -23.44
CA VAL A 839 -34.90 1.27 -23.56
C VAL A 839 -35.45 0.08 -22.77
N ILE A 840 -36.01 0.29 -21.57
CA ILE A 840 -36.72 -0.77 -20.83
C ILE A 840 -37.85 -1.35 -21.69
N GLN A 841 -38.67 -0.49 -22.31
CA GLN A 841 -39.78 -0.91 -23.17
C GLN A 841 -39.29 -1.68 -24.41
N ARG A 842 -38.23 -1.20 -25.06
CA ARG A 842 -37.62 -1.88 -26.20
C ARG A 842 -37.05 -3.24 -25.81
N VAL A 843 -36.36 -3.35 -24.66
CA VAL A 843 -35.87 -4.63 -24.14
C VAL A 843 -37.03 -5.58 -23.85
N GLN A 844 -38.11 -5.11 -23.21
CA GLN A 844 -39.31 -5.93 -23.01
C GLN A 844 -39.94 -6.39 -24.33
N GLN A 845 -39.92 -5.54 -25.37
CA GLN A 845 -40.40 -5.88 -26.70
C GLN A 845 -39.57 -6.99 -27.35
N GLU A 846 -38.23 -6.92 -27.28
CA GLU A 846 -37.35 -8.01 -27.74
C GLU A 846 -37.63 -9.31 -26.99
N LEU A 847 -37.82 -9.25 -25.67
CA LEU A 847 -38.15 -10.42 -24.84
C LEU A 847 -39.53 -11.03 -25.16
N LYS A 848 -40.42 -10.38 -25.93
CA LYS A 848 -41.67 -11.03 -26.41
C LYS A 848 -41.41 -12.14 -27.43
N SER A 849 -40.23 -12.14 -28.04
CA SER A 849 -39.79 -13.19 -28.97
C SER A 849 -39.16 -14.41 -28.28
N LEU A 850 -38.94 -14.32 -26.97
CA LEU A 850 -38.30 -15.37 -26.15
C LEU A 850 -39.03 -16.71 -26.26
N GLY A 851 -38.28 -17.74 -26.67
CA GLY A 851 -38.78 -19.11 -26.88
C GLY A 851 -39.54 -19.33 -28.20
N LYS A 852 -39.72 -18.29 -29.03
CA LYS A 852 -40.31 -18.39 -30.37
C LYS A 852 -39.26 -18.35 -31.47
N LYS A 853 -38.24 -17.50 -31.30
CA LYS A 853 -37.10 -17.35 -32.21
C LYS A 853 -35.86 -16.90 -31.40
N PRO A 854 -34.64 -17.03 -31.94
CA PRO A 854 -33.45 -16.45 -31.31
C PRO A 854 -33.63 -14.95 -31.10
N ILE A 855 -33.21 -14.47 -29.93
CA ILE A 855 -33.17 -13.05 -29.57
C ILE A 855 -31.85 -12.46 -30.07
N ASN A 856 -31.90 -11.25 -30.61
CA ASN A 856 -30.69 -10.52 -30.97
C ASN A 856 -29.83 -10.25 -29.73
N TYR A 857 -28.50 -10.35 -29.85
CA TYR A 857 -27.61 -9.90 -28.79
C TYR A 857 -27.84 -8.42 -28.50
N LEU A 858 -27.85 -8.08 -27.21
CA LEU A 858 -28.07 -6.71 -26.76
C LEU A 858 -26.75 -5.94 -26.82
N CYS A 859 -26.82 -4.68 -27.26
CA CYS A 859 -25.64 -3.81 -27.17
C CYS A 859 -25.27 -3.58 -25.69
N PRO A 860 -24.06 -3.08 -25.38
CA PRO A 860 -23.61 -2.94 -23.99
C PRO A 860 -24.57 -2.13 -23.13
N PHE A 861 -25.13 -1.04 -23.67
CA PHE A 861 -26.07 -0.19 -22.95
C PHE A 861 -27.38 -0.90 -22.60
N GLU A 862 -28.03 -1.53 -23.58
CA GLU A 862 -29.28 -2.28 -23.38
C GLU A 862 -29.09 -3.47 -22.44
N SER A 863 -27.91 -4.10 -22.49
CA SER A 863 -27.54 -5.17 -21.58
C SER A 863 -27.47 -4.70 -20.13
N VAL A 864 -26.89 -3.53 -19.87
CA VAL A 864 -26.86 -2.96 -18.52
C VAL A 864 -28.28 -2.60 -18.04
N VAL A 865 -29.14 -2.09 -18.93
CA VAL A 865 -30.55 -1.83 -18.61
C VAL A 865 -31.28 -3.13 -18.27
N LEU A 866 -31.10 -4.21 -19.04
CA LEU A 866 -31.65 -5.53 -18.71
C LEU A 866 -31.11 -6.04 -17.36
N TYR A 867 -29.82 -5.85 -17.10
CA TYR A 867 -29.22 -6.24 -15.82
C TYR A 867 -29.85 -5.47 -14.65
N TYR A 868 -30.06 -4.16 -14.79
CA TYR A 868 -30.80 -3.34 -13.82
C TYR A 868 -32.23 -3.86 -13.59
N MET A 869 -32.96 -4.24 -14.65
CA MET A 869 -34.31 -4.79 -14.54
C MET A 869 -34.33 -6.10 -13.73
N ILE A 870 -33.34 -6.98 -13.95
CA ILE A 870 -33.18 -8.22 -13.19
C ILE A 870 -32.82 -7.92 -11.74
N GLU A 871 -31.86 -7.04 -11.48
CA GLU A 871 -31.46 -6.68 -10.12
C GLU A 871 -32.63 -6.08 -9.32
N CYS A 872 -33.43 -5.20 -9.93
CA CYS A 872 -34.63 -4.64 -9.32
C CYS A 872 -35.64 -5.70 -8.87
N THR A 873 -35.86 -6.72 -9.70
CA THR A 873 -36.93 -7.72 -9.51
C THR A 873 -36.48 -8.96 -8.74
N GLN A 874 -35.19 -9.29 -8.75
CA GLN A 874 -34.63 -10.45 -8.04
C GLN A 874 -33.94 -10.04 -6.73
N ASN A 875 -33.17 -8.95 -6.74
CA ASN A 875 -32.33 -8.53 -5.62
C ASN A 875 -32.88 -7.30 -4.86
N GLY A 876 -33.76 -6.51 -5.47
CA GLY A 876 -34.44 -5.38 -4.81
C GLY A 876 -33.46 -4.34 -4.27
N VAL A 877 -33.52 -4.07 -2.96
CA VAL A 877 -32.65 -3.07 -2.29
C VAL A 877 -31.16 -3.46 -2.25
N TYR A 878 -30.81 -4.69 -2.63
CA TYR A 878 -29.42 -5.18 -2.70
C TYR A 878 -28.87 -5.24 -4.13
N GLN A 879 -29.53 -4.52 -5.06
CA GLN A 879 -29.10 -4.41 -6.45
C GLN A 879 -27.63 -3.98 -6.57
N SER A 880 -26.92 -4.63 -7.48
CA SER A 880 -25.53 -4.33 -7.82
C SER A 880 -25.41 -3.10 -8.73
N VAL A 881 -26.49 -2.76 -9.44
CA VAL A 881 -26.63 -1.59 -10.32
C VAL A 881 -27.80 -0.77 -9.83
N SER A 882 -27.57 0.51 -9.54
CA SER A 882 -28.59 1.44 -9.09
C SER A 882 -29.14 2.29 -10.24
N ILE A 883 -30.24 2.99 -9.99
CA ILE A 883 -30.76 3.99 -10.94
C ILE A 883 -29.73 5.10 -11.20
N SER A 884 -28.96 5.51 -10.19
CA SER A 884 -27.90 6.52 -10.36
C SER A 884 -26.79 6.07 -11.30
N ASP A 885 -26.48 4.77 -11.33
CA ASP A 885 -25.51 4.20 -12.26
C ASP A 885 -26.04 4.29 -13.71
N LEU A 886 -27.33 4.03 -13.94
CA LEU A 886 -27.94 4.18 -15.26
C LEU A 886 -27.90 5.62 -15.76
N TYR A 887 -28.22 6.59 -14.91
CA TYR A 887 -28.11 8.02 -15.25
C TYR A 887 -26.67 8.40 -15.64
N ASN A 888 -25.67 7.89 -14.90
CA ASN A 888 -24.26 8.13 -15.21
C ASN A 888 -23.85 7.49 -16.54
N ILE A 889 -24.28 6.26 -16.81
CA ILE A 889 -23.97 5.57 -18.07
C ILE A 889 -24.58 6.32 -19.25
N ILE A 890 -25.83 6.81 -19.12
CA ILE A 890 -26.47 7.61 -20.17
C ILE A 890 -25.74 8.92 -20.41
N ASP A 891 -25.28 9.60 -19.35
CA ASP A 891 -24.46 10.81 -19.48
C ASP A 891 -23.18 10.56 -20.29
N ILE A 892 -22.47 9.47 -19.98
CA ILE A 892 -21.28 9.04 -20.74
C ILE A 892 -21.65 8.80 -22.22
N TYR A 893 -22.67 7.97 -22.48
CA TYR A 893 -23.13 7.71 -23.86
C TYR A 893 -23.55 9.00 -24.59
N SER A 894 -24.23 9.92 -23.91
CA SER A 894 -24.66 11.19 -24.54
C SER A 894 -23.51 12.09 -24.98
N LYS A 895 -22.34 11.95 -24.34
CA LYS A 895 -21.13 12.72 -24.65
C LYS A 895 -20.25 12.03 -25.69
N VAL A 896 -20.08 10.71 -25.59
CA VAL A 896 -19.03 10.00 -26.34
C VAL A 896 -19.54 9.02 -27.40
N PHE A 897 -20.85 8.76 -27.47
CA PHE A 897 -21.40 7.80 -28.43
C PHE A 897 -21.13 8.22 -29.88
N ASP A 898 -20.59 7.30 -30.66
CA ASP A 898 -20.38 7.44 -32.09
C ASP A 898 -21.48 6.68 -32.87
N PRO A 899 -22.39 7.38 -33.58
CA PRO A 899 -23.42 6.73 -34.38
C PRO A 899 -22.89 5.86 -35.53
N SER A 900 -21.63 6.08 -35.94
CA SER A 900 -20.94 5.27 -36.96
C SER A 900 -20.33 3.98 -36.41
N GLY A 901 -20.33 3.82 -35.07
CA GLY A 901 -19.85 2.61 -34.41
C GLY A 901 -20.57 1.35 -34.87
N LEU A 902 -19.80 0.29 -35.11
CA LEU A 902 -20.33 -1.03 -35.47
C LEU A 902 -21.13 -1.62 -34.30
N GLY A 903 -22.12 -2.47 -34.60
CA GLY A 903 -22.80 -3.25 -33.57
C GLY A 903 -24.04 -2.63 -32.93
N HIS A 904 -24.40 -1.42 -33.34
CA HIS A 904 -25.61 -0.73 -32.92
C HIS A 904 -26.77 -0.86 -33.92
N ASP A 905 -26.73 -1.85 -34.82
CA ASP A 905 -27.71 -2.01 -35.91
C ASP A 905 -29.04 -2.61 -35.46
N ALA A 906 -29.03 -3.40 -34.37
CA ALA A 906 -30.22 -4.03 -33.81
C ALA A 906 -30.82 -3.26 -32.62
N CYS A 907 -30.26 -2.10 -32.25
CA CYS A 907 -30.64 -1.32 -31.06
C CYS A 907 -31.16 0.07 -31.42
N GLU A 908 -31.82 0.75 -30.46
CA GLU A 908 -32.31 2.12 -30.64
C GLU A 908 -31.33 3.19 -30.12
N CYS A 909 -30.10 2.81 -29.76
CA CYS A 909 -29.11 3.77 -29.25
C CYS A 909 -28.85 4.94 -30.22
N LYS A 910 -28.83 4.69 -31.53
CA LYS A 910 -28.67 5.74 -32.56
C LYS A 910 -29.80 6.79 -32.54
N ASN A 911 -31.00 6.41 -32.10
CA ASN A 911 -32.14 7.31 -31.96
C ASN A 911 -32.06 8.16 -30.68
N HIS A 912 -31.47 7.60 -29.62
CA HIS A 912 -31.32 8.26 -28.32
C HIS A 912 -30.06 9.13 -28.23
N PHE A 913 -29.02 8.78 -28.98
CA PHE A 913 -27.71 9.41 -28.95
C PHE A 913 -27.29 9.78 -30.38
N PRO A 914 -27.64 10.99 -30.87
CA PRO A 914 -27.40 11.39 -32.26
C PRO A 914 -25.92 11.69 -32.59
N GLY A 915 -24.99 11.54 -31.64
CA GLY A 915 -23.57 11.87 -31.78
C GLY A 915 -23.24 13.33 -31.45
N GLN A 916 -22.02 13.59 -30.97
CA GLN A 916 -21.58 14.94 -30.58
C GLN A 916 -20.96 15.69 -31.76
N THR A 917 -21.31 16.97 -31.94
CA THR A 917 -20.71 17.85 -32.96
C THR A 917 -19.51 18.65 -32.44
N LEU A 918 -19.30 18.66 -31.12
CA LEU A 918 -18.20 19.34 -30.46
C LEU A 918 -16.96 18.43 -30.37
N PRO A 919 -15.75 18.98 -30.39
CA PRO A 919 -14.53 18.20 -30.22
C PRO A 919 -14.49 17.59 -28.81
N LEU A 920 -14.25 16.28 -28.75
CA LEU A 920 -14.09 15.53 -27.49
C LEU A 920 -12.84 15.99 -26.74
N THR A 921 -12.95 16.10 -25.42
CA THR A 921 -11.80 16.19 -24.52
C THR A 921 -10.96 14.91 -24.56
N GLU A 922 -9.70 14.95 -24.10
CA GLU A 922 -8.83 13.75 -24.07
C GLU A 922 -9.49 12.60 -23.29
N LEU A 923 -10.14 12.88 -22.16
CA LEU A 923 -10.87 11.87 -21.38
C LEU A 923 -12.08 11.30 -22.14
N GLU A 924 -12.82 12.15 -22.85
CA GLU A 924 -13.95 11.72 -23.66
C GLU A 924 -13.52 10.85 -24.86
N LYS A 925 -12.35 11.12 -25.45
CA LYS A 925 -11.75 10.26 -26.48
C LYS A 925 -11.41 8.88 -25.92
N GLU A 926 -10.80 8.82 -24.73
CA GLU A 926 -10.52 7.55 -24.06
C GLU A 926 -11.80 6.75 -23.79
N TYR A 927 -12.87 7.42 -23.34
CA TYR A 927 -14.17 6.79 -23.15
C TYR A 927 -14.83 6.32 -24.46
N GLN A 928 -14.70 7.10 -25.54
CA GLN A 928 -15.20 6.70 -26.86
C GLN A 928 -14.46 5.46 -27.39
N GLU A 929 -13.12 5.45 -27.37
CA GLU A 929 -12.30 4.30 -27.75
C GLU A 929 -12.68 3.05 -26.94
N TYR A 930 -12.90 3.23 -25.63
CA TYR A 930 -13.32 2.16 -24.74
C TYR A 930 -14.67 1.56 -25.12
N LEU A 931 -15.71 2.40 -25.34
CA LEU A 931 -17.04 1.90 -25.69
C LEU A 931 -17.03 1.15 -27.02
N CYS A 932 -16.27 1.64 -28.00
CA CYS A 932 -16.08 0.95 -29.29
C CYS A 932 -15.41 -0.42 -29.10
N GLY A 933 -14.26 -0.47 -28.42
CA GLY A 933 -13.54 -1.72 -28.18
C GLY A 933 -14.34 -2.73 -27.34
N HIS A 934 -15.21 -2.26 -26.45
CA HIS A 934 -16.04 -3.11 -25.60
C HIS A 934 -17.05 -3.95 -26.39
N TYR A 935 -17.61 -3.41 -27.48
CA TYR A 935 -18.51 -4.17 -28.36
C TYR A 935 -17.78 -5.35 -29.03
N ASP A 936 -16.59 -5.10 -29.58
CA ASP A 936 -15.77 -6.13 -30.24
C ASP A 936 -15.41 -7.27 -29.27
N ARG A 937 -15.13 -6.92 -28.01
CA ARG A 937 -14.86 -7.90 -26.96
C ARG A 937 -16.09 -8.73 -26.59
N LEU A 938 -17.29 -8.15 -26.56
CA LEU A 938 -18.51 -8.93 -26.36
C LEU A 938 -18.78 -9.88 -27.53
N ALA A 939 -18.57 -9.42 -28.78
CA ALA A 939 -18.70 -10.27 -29.96
C ALA A 939 -17.71 -11.44 -29.93
N HIS A 940 -16.48 -11.22 -29.43
CA HIS A 940 -15.51 -12.27 -29.19
C HIS A 940 -15.96 -13.26 -28.10
N VAL A 941 -16.46 -12.77 -26.96
CA VAL A 941 -17.03 -13.65 -25.92
C VAL A 941 -18.16 -14.53 -26.48
N ASN A 942 -19.03 -13.98 -27.33
CA ASN A 942 -20.08 -14.76 -27.98
C ASN A 942 -19.52 -15.90 -28.83
N ARG A 943 -18.42 -15.66 -29.58
CA ARG A 943 -17.74 -16.73 -30.35
C ARG A 943 -17.18 -17.82 -29.44
N LEU A 944 -16.55 -17.44 -28.32
CA LEU A 944 -16.05 -18.41 -27.34
C LEU A 944 -17.17 -19.26 -26.73
N LEU A 945 -18.35 -18.67 -26.52
CA LEU A 945 -19.52 -19.40 -26.06
C LEU A 945 -20.08 -20.33 -27.14
N ASP A 946 -20.11 -19.91 -28.42
CA ASP A 946 -20.53 -20.78 -29.53
C ASP A 946 -19.62 -22.03 -29.62
N GLU A 947 -18.30 -21.84 -29.45
CA GLU A 947 -17.33 -22.93 -29.39
C GLU A 947 -17.56 -23.83 -28.16
N PHE A 948 -17.85 -23.24 -27.01
CA PHE A 948 -18.14 -23.96 -25.77
C PHE A 948 -19.41 -24.82 -25.89
N ASP A 949 -20.48 -24.25 -26.44
CA ASP A 949 -21.75 -24.94 -26.66
C ASP A 949 -21.62 -26.03 -27.73
N THR A 950 -20.77 -25.84 -28.74
CA THR A 950 -20.42 -26.87 -29.73
C THR A 950 -19.68 -28.04 -29.06
N ARG A 951 -18.79 -27.74 -28.11
CA ARG A 951 -18.05 -28.75 -27.33
C ARG A 951 -18.96 -29.49 -26.34
N TYR A 952 -19.98 -28.82 -25.79
CA TYR A 952 -20.84 -29.32 -24.71
C TYR A 952 -22.35 -29.12 -25.00
N PRO A 953 -22.93 -29.81 -25.99
CA PRO A 953 -24.27 -29.51 -26.51
C PRO A 953 -25.44 -29.91 -25.59
N THR A 954 -25.19 -30.66 -24.52
CA THR A 954 -26.24 -31.16 -23.59
C THR A 954 -26.25 -30.45 -22.24
N ILE A 955 -25.48 -29.36 -22.12
CA ILE A 955 -25.32 -28.62 -20.88
C ILE A 955 -26.64 -28.00 -20.39
N ASN A 956 -26.85 -28.09 -19.08
CA ASN A 956 -28.00 -27.53 -18.41
C ASN A 956 -27.55 -26.45 -17.43
N TRP A 957 -28.04 -25.22 -17.61
CA TRP A 957 -27.63 -24.07 -16.81
C TRP A 957 -28.57 -23.77 -15.65
N LEU A 958 -28.00 -23.36 -14.52
CA LEU A 958 -28.69 -22.88 -13.32
C LEU A 958 -28.21 -21.47 -12.96
N TYR A 959 -29.14 -20.62 -12.50
CA TYR A 959 -28.89 -19.22 -12.16
C TYR A 959 -29.03 -18.96 -10.66
N SER A 960 -28.11 -18.17 -10.08
CA SER A 960 -28.11 -17.80 -8.66
C SER A 960 -28.39 -19.00 -7.75
N HIS A 961 -27.77 -20.14 -8.09
CA HIS A 961 -28.15 -21.43 -7.54
C HIS A 961 -27.42 -21.66 -6.22
N PRO A 962 -28.13 -21.93 -5.10
CA PRO A 962 -27.50 -22.22 -3.83
C PRO A 962 -26.91 -23.63 -3.82
N VAL A 963 -25.67 -23.74 -3.39
CA VAL A 963 -24.95 -24.99 -3.11
C VAL A 963 -24.43 -24.97 -1.67
N GLY A 964 -24.32 -26.13 -1.03
CA GLY A 964 -23.84 -26.13 0.34
C GLY A 964 -23.67 -27.49 1.00
N ILE A 965 -23.18 -27.43 2.23
CA ILE A 965 -23.03 -28.57 3.12
C ILE A 965 -23.82 -28.23 4.39
N ASP A 966 -24.87 -28.99 4.66
CA ASP A 966 -25.69 -28.90 5.88
C ASP A 966 -25.74 -30.29 6.51
N ARG A 967 -24.87 -30.52 7.50
CA ARG A 967 -24.77 -31.79 8.23
C ARG A 967 -25.23 -31.59 9.67
N ALA A 968 -26.10 -32.49 10.13
CA ALA A 968 -26.55 -32.59 11.52
C ALA A 968 -27.20 -31.31 12.10
N LYS A 969 -27.69 -30.38 11.26
CA LYS A 969 -28.30 -29.09 11.67
C LYS A 969 -27.41 -28.20 12.57
N GLN A 970 -26.11 -28.51 12.69
CA GLN A 970 -25.20 -27.79 13.60
C GLN A 970 -24.64 -26.52 12.96
N PHE A 971 -24.22 -26.65 11.70
CA PHE A 971 -23.70 -25.58 10.86
C PHE A 971 -24.18 -25.81 9.43
N SER A 972 -24.23 -24.74 8.64
CA SER A 972 -24.43 -24.86 7.20
C SER A 972 -23.41 -23.99 6.47
N LEU A 973 -22.59 -24.58 5.62
CA LEU A 973 -21.68 -23.88 4.73
C LEU A 973 -22.34 -23.71 3.37
N THR A 974 -22.53 -22.48 2.93
CA THR A 974 -23.34 -22.17 1.74
C THR A 974 -22.60 -21.27 0.78
N LYS A 975 -22.87 -21.44 -0.51
CA LYS A 975 -22.44 -20.53 -1.57
C LYS A 975 -23.55 -20.40 -2.60
N GLU A 976 -23.77 -19.18 -3.05
CA GLU A 976 -24.69 -18.90 -4.16
C GLU A 976 -23.85 -18.73 -5.42
N LYS A 977 -24.05 -19.60 -6.42
CA LYS A 977 -23.33 -19.58 -7.68
C LYS A 977 -24.12 -18.76 -8.69
N SER A 978 -23.52 -17.70 -9.23
CA SER A 978 -24.15 -16.86 -10.25
C SER A 978 -24.58 -17.67 -11.47
N MET A 979 -23.71 -18.59 -11.90
CA MET A 979 -23.95 -19.51 -13.01
C MET A 979 -23.25 -20.85 -12.75
N ILE A 980 -23.95 -21.96 -12.96
CA ILE A 980 -23.38 -23.31 -12.92
C ILE A 980 -24.08 -24.18 -13.96
N GLY A 981 -23.29 -24.93 -14.73
CA GLY A 981 -23.76 -25.88 -15.72
C GLY A 981 -23.63 -27.32 -15.25
N TYR A 982 -24.46 -28.23 -15.75
CA TYR A 982 -24.30 -29.66 -15.52
C TYR A 982 -24.89 -30.48 -16.68
N ASP A 983 -24.35 -31.67 -16.91
CA ASP A 983 -24.95 -32.69 -17.76
C ASP A 983 -24.89 -34.07 -17.07
N GLU A 984 -25.11 -35.15 -17.79
CA GLU A 984 -25.05 -36.52 -17.24
C GLU A 984 -23.64 -36.90 -16.75
N SER A 985 -22.61 -36.31 -17.35
CA SER A 985 -21.20 -36.69 -17.18
C SER A 985 -20.42 -35.74 -16.26
N ARG A 986 -20.72 -34.43 -16.25
CA ARG A 986 -19.84 -33.39 -15.69
C ARG A 986 -20.61 -32.20 -15.11
N VAL A 987 -19.90 -31.42 -14.28
CA VAL A 987 -20.34 -30.12 -13.73
C VAL A 987 -19.40 -29.02 -14.23
N TYR A 988 -19.99 -27.95 -14.74
CA TYR A 988 -19.32 -26.79 -15.32
C TYR A 988 -19.43 -25.60 -14.37
N ASN A 989 -18.39 -25.40 -13.56
CA ASN A 989 -18.32 -24.34 -12.56
C ASN A 989 -17.80 -23.03 -13.20
N VAL A 990 -18.71 -22.18 -13.67
CA VAL A 990 -18.37 -20.98 -14.45
C VAL A 990 -18.19 -19.74 -13.58
N TYR A 991 -17.12 -18.99 -13.84
CA TYR A 991 -16.82 -17.69 -13.27
C TYR A 991 -16.82 -16.64 -14.37
N ILE A 992 -17.56 -15.56 -14.13
CA ILE A 992 -17.63 -14.41 -15.03
C ILE A 992 -16.78 -13.33 -14.38
N LYS A 993 -15.60 -13.09 -14.95
CA LYS A 993 -14.63 -12.11 -14.44
C LYS A 993 -14.34 -11.14 -15.59
N PRO A 994 -14.92 -9.93 -15.61
CA PRO A 994 -14.71 -8.99 -16.73
C PRO A 994 -13.24 -8.74 -17.07
N GLN A 995 -12.38 -8.77 -16.05
CA GLN A 995 -10.95 -8.85 -16.20
C GLN A 995 -10.41 -10.00 -15.35
N PHE A 996 -9.57 -10.83 -15.97
CA PHE A 996 -8.87 -11.92 -15.33
C PHE A 996 -7.38 -11.60 -15.37
N THR A 997 -6.76 -11.35 -14.22
CA THR A 997 -5.40 -10.80 -14.11
C THR A 997 -4.66 -11.46 -12.95
N GLU A 998 -3.35 -11.22 -12.83
CA GLU A 998 -2.55 -11.72 -11.70
C GLU A 998 -3.15 -11.33 -10.33
N LEU A 999 -3.84 -10.18 -10.25
CA LEU A 999 -4.45 -9.66 -9.02
C LEU A 999 -5.58 -10.55 -8.49
N ASN A 1000 -6.35 -11.19 -9.37
CA ASN A 1000 -7.50 -12.01 -8.98
C ASN A 1000 -7.34 -13.50 -9.28
N PHE A 1001 -6.20 -13.90 -9.87
CA PHE A 1001 -5.91 -15.28 -10.24
C PHE A 1001 -5.85 -16.20 -9.01
N ASN A 1002 -5.06 -15.84 -8.00
CA ASN A 1002 -4.89 -16.64 -6.79
C ASN A 1002 -6.18 -16.80 -5.98
N GLU A 1003 -6.97 -15.73 -5.88
CA GLU A 1003 -8.29 -15.77 -5.25
C GLU A 1003 -9.20 -16.76 -6.01
N PHE A 1004 -9.23 -16.66 -7.35
CA PHE A 1004 -10.01 -17.58 -8.18
C PHE A 1004 -9.55 -19.04 -8.01
N LEU A 1005 -8.25 -19.34 -7.96
CA LEU A 1005 -7.75 -20.71 -7.80
C LEU A 1005 -8.24 -21.32 -6.48
N LEU A 1006 -8.12 -20.57 -5.38
CA LEU A 1006 -8.62 -21.00 -4.08
C LEU A 1006 -10.15 -21.12 -4.06
N GLU A 1007 -10.84 -20.13 -4.62
CA GLU A 1007 -12.30 -20.10 -4.69
C GLU A 1007 -12.84 -21.29 -5.49
N SER A 1008 -12.22 -21.63 -6.62
CA SER A 1008 -12.60 -22.76 -7.48
C SER A 1008 -12.26 -24.12 -6.87
N LEU A 1009 -11.16 -24.24 -6.13
CA LEU A 1009 -10.82 -25.43 -5.35
C LEU A 1009 -11.90 -25.69 -4.27
N LEU A 1010 -12.24 -24.67 -3.48
CA LEU A 1010 -13.21 -24.79 -2.40
C LEU A 1010 -14.66 -24.94 -2.90
N ASP A 1011 -15.00 -24.31 -4.02
CA ASP A 1011 -16.30 -24.53 -4.67
C ASP A 1011 -16.42 -25.98 -5.17
N THR A 1012 -15.32 -26.54 -5.71
CA THR A 1012 -15.28 -27.96 -6.08
C THR A 1012 -15.46 -28.87 -4.86
N TYR A 1013 -14.87 -28.53 -3.72
CA TYR A 1013 -15.08 -29.24 -2.46
C TYR A 1013 -16.56 -29.23 -2.04
N ILE A 1014 -17.25 -28.07 -2.08
CA ILE A 1014 -18.69 -28.01 -1.77
C ILE A 1014 -19.50 -28.86 -2.75
N LEU A 1015 -19.26 -28.72 -4.05
CA LEU A 1015 -20.01 -29.45 -5.09
C LEU A 1015 -19.84 -30.97 -4.97
N CYS A 1016 -18.65 -31.44 -4.55
CA CYS A 1016 -18.40 -32.86 -4.30
C CYS A 1016 -19.04 -33.38 -3.00
N ASN A 1017 -19.30 -32.50 -2.03
CA ASN A 1017 -19.81 -32.85 -0.69
C ASN A 1017 -21.21 -32.31 -0.41
N GLU A 1018 -21.95 -31.98 -1.47
CA GLU A 1018 -23.28 -31.40 -1.41
C GLU A 1018 -24.26 -32.32 -0.65
N THR A 1019 -25.18 -31.69 0.10
CA THR A 1019 -26.10 -32.40 1.00
C THR A 1019 -27.57 -32.26 0.59
N ASP A 1020 -27.91 -31.25 -0.23
CA ASP A 1020 -29.27 -31.12 -0.77
C ASP A 1020 -29.56 -32.23 -1.79
N SER A 1021 -30.61 -33.01 -1.54
CA SER A 1021 -30.98 -34.17 -2.37
C SER A 1021 -31.13 -33.83 -3.87
N ASN A 1022 -31.65 -32.66 -4.23
CA ASN A 1022 -31.80 -32.27 -5.64
C ASN A 1022 -30.45 -31.90 -6.25
N ASN A 1023 -29.58 -31.23 -5.49
CA ASN A 1023 -28.24 -30.88 -5.95
C ASN A 1023 -27.33 -32.10 -6.04
N VAL A 1024 -27.47 -33.09 -5.14
CA VAL A 1024 -26.73 -34.36 -5.22
C VAL A 1024 -27.03 -35.10 -6.52
N ILE A 1025 -28.28 -35.09 -6.99
CA ILE A 1025 -28.63 -35.69 -8.30
C ILE A 1025 -27.94 -34.96 -9.46
N LYS A 1026 -27.83 -33.63 -9.35
CA LYS A 1026 -27.26 -32.79 -10.42
C LYS A 1026 -25.74 -32.83 -10.46
N PHE A 1027 -25.08 -32.83 -9.30
CA PHE A 1027 -23.64 -32.60 -9.17
C PHE A 1027 -22.87 -33.79 -8.58
N GLY A 1028 -23.54 -34.64 -7.79
CA GLY A 1028 -22.92 -35.72 -7.03
C GLY A 1028 -22.17 -36.71 -7.93
N ASN A 1029 -20.98 -37.12 -7.48
CA ASN A 1029 -20.08 -38.07 -8.16
C ASN A 1029 -19.57 -37.66 -9.56
N LYS A 1030 -19.98 -36.51 -10.11
CA LYS A 1030 -19.50 -36.00 -11.40
C LYS A 1030 -18.18 -35.23 -11.25
N PRO A 1031 -17.29 -35.23 -12.27
CA PRO A 1031 -16.17 -34.32 -12.32
C PRO A 1031 -16.63 -32.87 -12.41
N VAL A 1032 -16.04 -32.01 -11.59
CA VAL A 1032 -16.23 -30.57 -11.57
C VAL A 1032 -15.05 -29.91 -12.25
N VAL A 1033 -15.34 -29.17 -13.33
CA VAL A 1033 -14.34 -28.37 -14.05
C VAL A 1033 -14.72 -26.91 -13.93
N SER A 1034 -13.76 -26.07 -13.56
CA SER A 1034 -13.92 -24.64 -13.40
C SER A 1034 -13.51 -23.90 -14.66
N TYR A 1035 -14.34 -22.95 -15.07
CA TYR A 1035 -14.15 -22.14 -16.27
C TYR A 1035 -14.15 -20.65 -15.92
N VAL A 1036 -13.26 -19.85 -16.52
CA VAL A 1036 -13.31 -18.38 -16.43
C VAL A 1036 -13.54 -17.79 -17.80
N ILE A 1037 -14.60 -17.00 -17.91
CA ILE A 1037 -14.90 -16.21 -19.10
C ILE A 1037 -14.54 -14.76 -18.77
N SER A 1038 -13.74 -14.12 -19.63
CA SER A 1038 -13.27 -12.74 -19.43
C SER A 1038 -13.28 -11.92 -20.72
N LEU A 1039 -13.41 -10.60 -20.60
CA LEU A 1039 -13.27 -9.67 -21.74
C LEU A 1039 -11.81 -9.43 -22.10
N ASN A 1040 -10.83 -9.69 -21.23
CA ASN A 1040 -9.41 -9.39 -21.46
C ASN A 1040 -8.56 -10.62 -21.84
N LYS A 1041 -9.19 -11.75 -22.19
CA LYS A 1041 -8.54 -13.01 -22.58
C LYS A 1041 -9.03 -13.48 -23.95
N GLU A 1042 -8.15 -14.09 -24.72
CA GLU A 1042 -8.49 -14.66 -26.04
C GLU A 1042 -9.18 -16.02 -25.96
N GLU A 1043 -9.07 -16.71 -24.82
CA GLU A 1043 -9.60 -18.06 -24.62
C GLU A 1043 -10.30 -18.17 -23.25
N ILE A 1044 -11.22 -19.14 -23.13
CA ILE A 1044 -11.83 -19.52 -21.84
C ILE A 1044 -10.79 -20.28 -21.02
N TYR A 1045 -10.47 -19.79 -19.84
CA TYR A 1045 -9.58 -20.51 -18.93
C TYR A 1045 -10.29 -21.72 -18.33
N GLU A 1046 -9.63 -22.88 -18.30
CA GLU A 1046 -10.16 -24.16 -17.80
C GLU A 1046 -9.22 -24.76 -16.74
N ILE A 1047 -9.76 -25.22 -15.60
CA ILE A 1047 -9.01 -25.97 -14.59
C ILE A 1047 -9.89 -27.04 -13.91
N ASN A 1048 -9.35 -28.24 -13.71
CA ASN A 1048 -10.07 -29.36 -13.10
C ASN A 1048 -9.51 -29.69 -11.71
N TRP A 1049 -10.33 -29.48 -10.68
CA TRP A 1049 -9.96 -29.73 -9.28
C TRP A 1049 -10.39 -31.09 -8.74
N THR A 1050 -11.19 -31.85 -9.50
CA THR A 1050 -11.93 -33.01 -8.99
C THR A 1050 -11.04 -34.03 -8.30
N GLU A 1051 -9.97 -34.47 -8.96
CA GLU A 1051 -9.09 -35.53 -8.44
C GLU A 1051 -8.29 -35.04 -7.23
N ILE A 1052 -7.77 -33.81 -7.30
CA ILE A 1052 -7.03 -33.17 -6.20
C ILE A 1052 -7.93 -33.05 -4.97
N VAL A 1053 -9.16 -32.58 -5.13
CA VAL A 1053 -10.12 -32.44 -4.02
C VAL A 1053 -10.48 -33.79 -3.42
N ARG A 1054 -10.81 -34.80 -4.26
CA ARG A 1054 -11.15 -36.16 -3.79
C ARG A 1054 -10.00 -36.83 -3.05
N ALA A 1055 -8.77 -36.65 -3.51
CA ALA A 1055 -7.58 -37.21 -2.86
C ALA A 1055 -7.20 -36.51 -1.55
N ASN A 1056 -7.69 -35.28 -1.31
CA ASN A 1056 -7.25 -34.42 -0.20
C ASN A 1056 -8.41 -33.89 0.67
N VAL A 1057 -9.54 -34.61 0.73
CA VAL A 1057 -10.72 -34.22 1.52
C VAL A 1057 -10.37 -33.91 2.98
N LYS A 1058 -9.55 -34.76 3.62
CA LYS A 1058 -9.11 -34.56 5.01
C LYS A 1058 -8.35 -33.25 5.19
N ARG A 1059 -7.35 -32.99 4.33
CA ARG A 1059 -6.55 -31.76 4.36
C ARG A 1059 -7.41 -30.50 4.20
N ILE A 1060 -8.37 -30.51 3.26
CA ILE A 1060 -9.29 -29.39 3.06
C ILE A 1060 -10.19 -29.21 4.29
N SER A 1061 -10.70 -30.31 4.85
CA SER A 1061 -11.51 -30.30 6.08
C SER A 1061 -10.76 -29.73 7.27
N ASP A 1062 -9.47 -30.05 7.45
CA ASP A 1062 -8.64 -29.49 8.51
C ASP A 1062 -8.46 -27.98 8.39
N VAL A 1063 -8.29 -27.46 7.16
CA VAL A 1063 -8.25 -26.01 6.91
C VAL A 1063 -9.60 -25.37 7.23
N LEU A 1064 -10.70 -25.95 6.75
CA LEU A 1064 -12.04 -25.45 7.06
C LEU A 1064 -12.29 -25.46 8.58
N TYR A 1065 -11.88 -26.51 9.30
CA TYR A 1065 -11.99 -26.60 10.75
C TYR A 1065 -11.27 -25.43 11.43
N SER A 1066 -9.99 -25.21 11.11
CA SER A 1066 -9.20 -24.14 11.69
C SER A 1066 -9.84 -22.76 11.47
N LYS A 1067 -10.33 -22.51 10.25
CA LYS A 1067 -10.96 -21.22 9.90
C LYS A 1067 -12.32 -21.03 10.54
N LEU A 1068 -13.16 -22.06 10.54
CA LEU A 1068 -14.46 -22.04 11.20
C LEU A 1068 -14.32 -21.87 12.72
N PHE A 1069 -13.36 -22.56 13.34
CA PHE A 1069 -13.07 -22.45 14.76
C PHE A 1069 -12.72 -21.00 15.11
N SER A 1070 -11.76 -20.40 14.38
CA SER A 1070 -11.40 -18.99 14.53
C SER A 1070 -12.59 -18.03 14.33
N ILE A 1071 -13.47 -18.29 13.36
CA ILE A 1071 -14.65 -17.44 13.12
C ILE A 1071 -15.58 -17.44 14.33
N TYR A 1072 -15.85 -18.60 14.92
CA TYR A 1072 -16.80 -18.72 16.01
C TYR A 1072 -16.19 -18.36 17.37
N SER A 1073 -14.95 -18.73 17.65
CA SER A 1073 -14.31 -18.47 18.95
C SER A 1073 -14.12 -16.99 19.22
N THR A 1074 -13.82 -16.19 18.19
CA THR A 1074 -13.68 -14.72 18.32
C THR A 1074 -14.94 -14.01 18.83
N LYS A 1075 -16.11 -14.67 18.75
CA LYS A 1075 -17.39 -14.13 19.22
C LYS A 1075 -17.74 -14.58 20.65
N HIS A 1076 -17.06 -15.59 21.21
CA HIS A 1076 -17.34 -16.10 22.57
C HIS A 1076 -17.15 -15.03 23.65
N GLN A 1077 -16.22 -14.10 23.45
CA GLN A 1077 -16.00 -12.96 24.35
C GLN A 1077 -17.25 -12.08 24.52
N GLN A 1078 -18.06 -11.88 23.46
CA GLN A 1078 -19.30 -11.09 23.53
C GLN A 1078 -20.38 -11.81 24.35
N TYR A 1079 -20.42 -13.15 24.28
CA TYR A 1079 -21.32 -13.96 25.13
C TYR A 1079 -20.90 -13.90 26.60
N TYR A 1080 -19.59 -13.91 26.87
CA TYR A 1080 -19.06 -13.72 28.21
C TYR A 1080 -19.41 -12.33 28.77
N GLU A 1081 -19.25 -11.26 27.99
CA GLU A 1081 -19.62 -9.91 28.42
C GLU A 1081 -21.12 -9.77 28.68
N ALA A 1082 -21.96 -10.35 27.82
CA ALA A 1082 -23.41 -10.40 28.03
C ALA A 1082 -23.79 -11.18 29.30
N PHE A 1083 -23.09 -12.28 29.57
CA PHE A 1083 -23.23 -13.06 30.80
C PHE A 1083 -22.86 -12.24 32.03
N ILE A 1084 -21.66 -11.65 32.07
CA ILE A 1084 -21.19 -10.82 33.19
C ILE A 1084 -22.10 -9.64 33.46
N ASN A 1085 -22.57 -8.95 32.40
CA ASN A 1085 -23.49 -7.83 32.56
C ASN A 1085 -24.84 -8.25 33.14
N THR A 1086 -25.34 -9.43 32.77
CA THR A 1086 -26.58 -9.97 33.34
C THR A 1086 -26.39 -10.37 34.81
N VAL A 1087 -25.25 -11.00 35.13
CA VAL A 1087 -24.90 -11.40 36.50
C VAL A 1087 -24.68 -10.19 37.42
N ASN A 1088 -24.06 -9.11 36.93
CA ASN A 1088 -23.73 -7.92 37.72
C ASN A 1088 -24.87 -6.89 37.79
N GLY A 1089 -25.82 -6.90 36.84
CA GLY A 1089 -26.92 -5.93 36.77
C GLY A 1089 -28.15 -6.30 37.60
N GLU A 1090 -28.24 -7.54 38.11
CA GLU A 1090 -29.43 -8.08 38.76
C GLU A 1090 -29.12 -8.57 40.19
N GLU A 1091 -28.85 -7.67 41.14
CA GLU A 1091 -28.44 -7.96 42.54
C GLU A 1091 -29.40 -8.87 43.36
N LYS A 1092 -30.55 -9.28 42.82
CA LYS A 1092 -31.58 -10.06 43.54
C LYS A 1092 -32.14 -11.25 42.76
N ILE A 1093 -31.55 -11.61 41.62
CA ILE A 1093 -32.15 -12.63 40.74
C ILE A 1093 -31.58 -14.02 41.04
N ASN A 1094 -32.50 -14.99 41.11
CA ASN A 1094 -32.19 -16.41 41.29
C ASN A 1094 -31.16 -16.84 40.22
N PRO A 1095 -30.05 -17.51 40.58
CA PRO A 1095 -29.04 -18.00 39.64
C PRO A 1095 -29.62 -18.70 38.40
N ARG A 1096 -30.73 -19.43 38.58
CA ARG A 1096 -31.48 -20.09 37.50
C ARG A 1096 -32.05 -19.11 36.47
N LYS A 1097 -32.63 -18.00 36.94
CA LYS A 1097 -33.21 -16.95 36.06
C LYS A 1097 -32.14 -16.19 35.27
N ILE A 1098 -30.93 -16.07 35.80
CA ILE A 1098 -29.80 -15.45 35.09
C ILE A 1098 -29.43 -16.28 33.85
N ILE A 1099 -29.33 -17.61 34.01
CA ILE A 1099 -29.05 -18.51 32.89
C ILE A 1099 -30.24 -18.60 31.93
N GLU A 1100 -31.48 -18.65 32.44
CA GLU A 1100 -32.69 -18.61 31.59
C GLU A 1100 -32.73 -17.33 30.74
N ASN A 1101 -32.35 -16.16 31.29
CA ASN A 1101 -32.24 -14.91 30.55
C ASN A 1101 -31.14 -14.94 29.46
N CYS A 1102 -30.00 -15.56 29.75
CA CYS A 1102 -28.93 -15.76 28.77
C CYS A 1102 -29.32 -16.76 27.68
N GLU A 1103 -30.03 -17.83 28.03
CA GLU A 1103 -30.60 -18.82 27.11
C GLU A 1103 -31.70 -18.21 26.24
N ASP A 1104 -32.60 -17.40 26.80
CA ASP A 1104 -33.68 -16.72 26.08
C ASP A 1104 -33.15 -15.79 24.99
N LYS A 1105 -32.05 -15.08 25.29
CA LYS A 1105 -31.29 -14.29 24.29
C LYS A 1105 -30.66 -15.15 23.19
N CYS A 1106 -30.60 -16.48 23.37
CA CYS A 1106 -30.05 -17.46 22.44
C CYS A 1106 -31.10 -18.42 21.83
N LYS A 1107 -32.41 -18.27 22.14
CA LYS A 1107 -33.48 -19.20 21.72
C LYS A 1107 -33.93 -19.04 20.27
N GLU A 1108 -33.40 -18.09 19.51
CA GLU A 1108 -33.71 -17.99 18.09
C GLU A 1108 -33.16 -19.20 17.31
N ASP A 1109 -33.96 -19.71 16.35
CA ASP A 1109 -33.63 -20.83 15.45
C ASP A 1109 -32.42 -20.57 14.50
N LYS A 1110 -31.73 -19.44 14.73
CA LYS A 1110 -30.57 -18.93 13.99
C LYS A 1110 -29.23 -19.29 14.62
N HIS A 1111 -29.17 -19.67 15.91
CA HIS A 1111 -27.92 -19.99 16.60
C HIS A 1111 -27.37 -21.40 16.27
N PRO A 1112 -26.04 -21.57 16.22
CA PRO A 1112 -25.43 -22.90 16.23
C PRO A 1112 -25.76 -23.68 17.51
N GLU A 1113 -26.02 -24.98 17.39
CA GLU A 1113 -26.45 -25.82 18.51
C GLU A 1113 -25.44 -25.87 19.67
N TYR A 1114 -24.14 -25.72 19.40
CA TYR A 1114 -23.08 -25.80 20.42
C TYR A 1114 -23.21 -24.71 21.50
N ILE A 1115 -23.76 -23.53 21.14
CA ILE A 1115 -23.98 -22.43 22.09
C ILE A 1115 -25.01 -22.87 23.13
N ARG A 1116 -26.11 -23.48 22.67
CA ARG A 1116 -27.15 -24.03 23.56
C ARG A 1116 -26.59 -25.14 24.44
N ARG A 1117 -25.73 -26.02 23.89
CA ARG A 1117 -25.08 -27.09 24.66
C ARG A 1117 -24.15 -26.54 25.76
N ALA A 1118 -23.43 -25.45 25.49
CA ALA A 1118 -22.61 -24.79 26.50
C ALA A 1118 -23.48 -24.27 27.65
N TRP A 1119 -24.59 -23.59 27.37
CA TRP A 1119 -25.53 -23.13 28.40
C TRP A 1119 -26.16 -24.29 29.19
N ILE A 1120 -26.64 -25.33 28.51
CA ILE A 1120 -27.17 -26.54 29.16
C ILE A 1120 -26.14 -27.17 30.10
N THR A 1121 -24.85 -27.15 29.73
CA THR A 1121 -23.78 -27.69 30.60
C THR A 1121 -23.68 -26.92 31.91
N ILE A 1122 -23.83 -25.59 31.87
CA ILE A 1122 -23.85 -24.74 33.08
C ILE A 1122 -25.13 -25.03 33.88
N THR A 1123 -26.29 -25.12 33.21
CA THR A 1123 -27.58 -25.42 33.84
C THR A 1123 -27.56 -26.75 34.58
N ILE A 1124 -27.07 -27.83 33.96
CA ILE A 1124 -26.97 -29.16 34.58
C ILE A 1124 -26.10 -29.11 35.84
N LYS A 1125 -24.92 -28.48 35.78
CA LYS A 1125 -24.06 -28.30 36.96
C LYS A 1125 -24.78 -27.58 38.11
N MET A 1126 -25.65 -26.63 37.81
CA MET A 1126 -26.44 -25.92 38.82
C MET A 1126 -27.62 -26.74 39.36
N GLU A 1127 -28.19 -27.64 38.55
CA GLU A 1127 -29.25 -28.57 38.96
C GLU A 1127 -28.71 -29.67 39.88
N GLU A 1128 -27.44 -30.04 39.74
CA GLU A 1128 -26.73 -30.98 40.60
C GLU A 1128 -26.41 -30.39 42.01
N CYS A 1129 -26.53 -29.08 42.20
CA CYS A 1129 -26.34 -28.41 43.49
C CYS A 1129 -27.60 -28.48 44.37
N GLU A 1130 -27.42 -28.81 45.65
CA GLU A 1130 -28.49 -28.93 46.64
C GLU A 1130 -28.82 -27.58 47.29
N THR A 1131 -27.84 -26.69 47.43
CA THR A 1131 -28.00 -25.39 48.12
C THR A 1131 -27.92 -24.17 47.20
N PRO A 1132 -28.54 -23.03 47.59
CA PRO A 1132 -28.36 -21.77 46.87
C PRO A 1132 -26.92 -21.26 46.87
N GLU A 1133 -26.15 -21.50 47.94
CA GLU A 1133 -24.74 -21.13 48.01
C GLU A 1133 -23.90 -21.89 46.95
N GLU A 1134 -24.10 -23.20 46.80
CA GLU A 1134 -23.40 -24.01 45.78
C GLU A 1134 -23.69 -23.54 44.35
N ARG A 1135 -24.93 -23.10 44.07
CA ARG A 1135 -25.30 -22.54 42.75
C ARG A 1135 -24.62 -21.21 42.47
N MET A 1136 -24.37 -20.42 43.51
CA MET A 1136 -23.59 -19.19 43.40
C MET A 1136 -22.11 -19.49 43.15
N ASP A 1137 -21.55 -20.52 43.78
CA ASP A 1137 -20.17 -20.96 43.51
C ASP A 1137 -19.96 -21.37 42.05
N ILE A 1138 -20.95 -22.04 41.42
CA ILE A 1138 -20.92 -22.36 39.99
C ILE A 1138 -20.93 -21.08 39.13
N LEU A 1139 -21.75 -20.07 39.47
CA LEU A 1139 -21.73 -18.79 38.74
C LEU A 1139 -20.39 -18.07 38.91
N GLU A 1140 -19.81 -18.05 40.11
CA GLU A 1140 -18.48 -17.49 40.38
C GLU A 1140 -17.35 -18.27 39.66
N GLU A 1141 -17.49 -19.58 39.45
CA GLU A 1141 -16.60 -20.37 38.61
C GLU A 1141 -16.59 -19.82 37.17
N TYR A 1142 -17.78 -19.64 36.58
CA TYR A 1142 -17.94 -19.17 35.20
C TYR A 1142 -17.77 -17.66 35.02
N LYS A 1143 -17.73 -16.87 36.10
CA LYS A 1143 -17.24 -15.48 36.06
C LYS A 1143 -15.76 -15.39 35.72
N ARG A 1144 -14.99 -16.48 35.82
CA ARG A 1144 -13.61 -16.51 35.33
C ARG A 1144 -13.62 -16.67 33.81
N ASN A 1145 -13.26 -15.60 33.10
CA ASN A 1145 -13.23 -15.55 31.62
C ASN A 1145 -12.65 -16.82 30.97
N GLY A 1146 -11.48 -17.28 31.42
CA GLY A 1146 -10.82 -18.47 30.87
C GLY A 1146 -11.65 -19.77 30.99
N VAL A 1147 -12.42 -19.94 32.07
CA VAL A 1147 -13.28 -21.13 32.27
C VAL A 1147 -14.50 -21.08 31.35
N PHE A 1148 -15.12 -19.91 31.23
CA PHE A 1148 -16.25 -19.69 30.33
C PHE A 1148 -15.88 -19.93 28.87
N LEU A 1149 -14.80 -19.31 28.40
CA LEU A 1149 -14.33 -19.47 27.01
C LEU A 1149 -13.97 -20.93 26.71
N CYS A 1150 -13.27 -21.61 27.63
CA CYS A 1150 -12.89 -23.01 27.46
C CYS A 1150 -14.11 -23.92 27.24
N LEU A 1151 -15.22 -23.70 27.96
CA LEU A 1151 -16.46 -24.47 27.79
C LEU A 1151 -17.05 -24.27 26.38
N PHE A 1152 -17.13 -23.03 25.92
CA PHE A 1152 -17.67 -22.70 24.60
C PHE A 1152 -16.78 -23.23 23.47
N GLU A 1153 -15.45 -23.11 23.62
CA GLU A 1153 -14.47 -23.61 22.65
C GLU A 1153 -14.47 -25.15 22.57
N LYS A 1154 -14.60 -25.85 23.70
CA LYS A 1154 -14.70 -27.32 23.71
C LYS A 1154 -15.94 -27.81 22.97
N ASN A 1155 -17.10 -27.18 23.23
CA ASN A 1155 -18.35 -27.48 22.53
C ASN A 1155 -18.27 -27.15 21.03
N LEU A 1156 -17.67 -26.00 20.69
CA LEU A 1156 -17.45 -25.60 19.30
C LEU A 1156 -16.57 -26.60 18.55
N SER A 1157 -15.44 -27.02 19.14
CA SER A 1157 -14.51 -27.98 18.54
C SER A 1157 -15.21 -29.29 18.20
N ARG A 1158 -15.94 -29.87 19.16
CA ARG A 1158 -16.70 -31.12 18.98
C ARG A 1158 -17.74 -30.99 17.85
N SER A 1159 -18.48 -29.89 17.85
CA SER A 1159 -19.49 -29.63 16.84
C SER A 1159 -18.90 -29.43 15.44
N LEU A 1160 -17.77 -28.75 15.31
CA LEU A 1160 -17.10 -28.54 14.02
C LEU A 1160 -16.48 -29.83 13.47
N LYS A 1161 -15.85 -30.65 14.32
CA LYS A 1161 -15.33 -31.97 13.91
C LYS A 1161 -16.44 -32.86 13.36
N THR A 1162 -17.58 -32.90 14.05
CA THR A 1162 -18.78 -33.63 13.58
C THR A 1162 -19.30 -33.09 12.25
N PHE A 1163 -19.36 -31.76 12.09
CA PHE A 1163 -19.85 -31.14 10.85
C PHE A 1163 -18.95 -31.40 9.64
N LEU A 1164 -17.63 -31.44 9.85
CA LEU A 1164 -16.64 -31.66 8.79
C LEU A 1164 -16.22 -33.12 8.63
N ASP A 1165 -16.80 -34.05 9.41
CA ASP A 1165 -16.49 -35.48 9.38
C ASP A 1165 -15.01 -35.78 9.66
N ILE A 1166 -14.46 -35.10 10.67
CA ILE A 1166 -13.10 -35.30 11.17
C ILE A 1166 -13.16 -36.28 12.34
N GLU A 1167 -12.50 -37.43 12.21
CA GLU A 1167 -12.45 -38.46 13.26
C GLU A 1167 -11.92 -37.90 14.60
N GLU A 1168 -12.61 -38.21 15.71
CA GLU A 1168 -12.11 -37.92 17.05
C GLU A 1168 -10.99 -38.92 17.38
N GLU A 1169 -9.73 -38.45 17.42
CA GLU A 1169 -8.71 -39.14 18.22
C GLU A 1169 -9.17 -39.05 19.68
N PHE A 1170 -9.68 -40.17 20.22
CA PHE A 1170 -10.01 -40.29 21.64
C PHE A 1170 -8.73 -40.04 22.44
N CYS A 1171 -8.66 -38.89 23.10
CA CYS A 1171 -7.63 -38.53 24.06
C CYS A 1171 -8.31 -38.27 25.41
#